data_AF-A0A1Q9TQT1-F1
#
_entry.id   AF-A0A1Q9TQT1-F1
#
_cell.length_a   1.000
_cell.length_b   1.000
_cell.length_c   1.000
_cell.angle_alpha   90.00
_cell.angle_beta   90.00
_cell.angle_gamma   90.00
#
_symmetry.space_group_name_H-M   'P 1'
#
loop_
_entity.id
_entity.type
_entity.pdbx_description
1 polymer ?
#
loop_
_entity_poly.entity_id
_entity_poly.type
_entity_poly.pdbx_seq_one_letter_code
_entity_poly.pdbx_strand_id
1 'polypeptide(L)'
;MIDVRLVAYAPNGNRLGPLPHPLSLNLGQPLDDLPSLTVSYSTHSTGAELLAAPVEVAAELYAPDTGVWTEHPDSRFLRLARSGDATDPTGARSYTMPGYGWQGRKIRLYPPADPDDLVDGKRGFLSATAGTILATFLQEWHARSGATEFAYDFTTATDSAGATWDKVLTIYYAPGIDLLTVLGNLADQGVCDWRFNGRTLQVFNADTTLGRNLATGPDSVDLLVGRDITDAPDTASLEDLVTDVYLQGEGGFALQAHNAAAVSPWGRWEDYITQGGVRDSGTATILASAALASGSAERVQITRGLTFGRAEHLPWRDYRPGDHVRAAADDGTPQSLRVRQVTLSRDGDGQVSGNVVLNDRFVEGEIRRARRTQSIVNGATASGGSGAQPAPEGPDTRRPAAPAGLIVDTVDYLDSDGAARGQITATWGLVDTATDGTAMEIGAYELYHRPNVVDAPWYKATETVDPDNTAWYSGYNVGEEWAFKVRAIGQHNSLPGPFSDQYAVTIAADTDPPPVPSAPVLSTRLGVIHVNWDGLGSAGEPMPADYQHTIVQMRDADPWVHTFDYTGPPQYPFTVSEGTWNGTAEGMPFAGYGNFLLYDFGTVDQVVELDVYRPPGGAELNLFIAPRVDGVIPSSGYFSPYIAIGSDLPAGQSTTYRVEVIGQRARVIEGGQVIYDQSFAFGNAYGTQMALDGDSGTLLSAWRIPADVDWHEIDVMEGGPATVVIPGQPYGAERWVRLIAVDRSGNTSAASAVASAATEPLVDTDVHPEVIAAGHIRANAVTADKIEAGAIEAGHIAANAIEADKIAAGAIDGKTITGATVRSARPASGGSATPAASGSSTYSVRP
;
A
#
# COMPACT_ATOMS: atom_id res chain seq x y z
N MET A 1 15.00 4.64 -32.41
CA MET A 1 14.11 4.04 -31.40
C MET A 1 12.71 4.04 -31.99
N ILE A 2 11.93 2.98 -31.81
CA ILE A 2 10.53 2.98 -32.23
C ILE A 2 9.78 4.06 -31.46
N ASP A 3 8.82 4.72 -32.10
CA ASP A 3 7.99 5.71 -31.44
C ASP A 3 6.56 5.68 -31.97
N VAL A 4 5.60 6.14 -31.17
CA VAL A 4 4.17 6.14 -31.54
C VAL A 4 3.61 7.56 -31.44
N ARG A 5 2.91 8.02 -32.48
CA ARG A 5 2.15 9.27 -32.43
C ARG A 5 0.71 9.04 -32.84
N LEU A 6 -0.15 9.94 -32.40
CA LEU A 6 -1.57 9.93 -32.74
C LEU A 6 -1.91 11.06 -33.71
N VAL A 7 -2.79 10.78 -34.65
CA VAL A 7 -3.27 11.73 -35.66
C VAL A 7 -4.78 11.65 -35.79
N ALA A 8 -5.47 12.78 -35.61
CA ALA A 8 -6.91 12.89 -35.77
C ALA A 8 -7.32 13.06 -37.25
N TYR A 9 -8.43 12.44 -37.62
CA TYR A 9 -9.09 12.54 -38.92
C TYR A 9 -10.59 12.76 -38.72
N ALA A 10 -11.20 13.56 -39.60
CA ALA A 10 -12.65 13.67 -39.62
C ALA A 10 -13.27 12.28 -39.88
N PRO A 11 -14.44 11.95 -39.29
CA PRO A 11 -15.15 10.71 -39.59
C PRO A 11 -15.34 10.54 -41.10
N ASN A 12 -14.79 9.46 -41.65
CA ASN A 12 -14.74 9.16 -43.09
C ASN A 12 -14.17 10.31 -43.94
N GLY A 13 -13.34 11.18 -43.35
CA GLY A 13 -12.90 12.43 -43.96
C GLY A 13 -11.39 12.62 -43.95
N ASN A 14 -11.00 13.87 -44.13
CA ASN A 14 -9.61 14.28 -44.24
C ASN A 14 -8.89 14.29 -42.88
N ARG A 15 -7.55 14.25 -42.95
CA ARG A 15 -6.66 14.45 -41.79
C ARG A 15 -6.90 15.82 -41.16
N LEU A 16 -7.10 15.86 -39.84
CA LEU A 16 -7.31 17.08 -39.07
C LEU A 16 -6.00 17.60 -38.47
N GLY A 17 -5.16 16.71 -37.91
CA GLY A 17 -3.90 17.13 -37.29
C GLY A 17 -3.35 16.11 -36.29
N PRO A 18 -2.12 16.30 -35.79
CA PRO A 18 -1.56 15.46 -34.74
C PRO A 18 -2.25 15.68 -33.38
N LEU A 19 -2.20 14.66 -32.53
CA LEU A 19 -2.62 14.68 -31.13
C LEU A 19 -1.37 14.50 -30.23
N PRO A 20 -0.62 15.57 -29.94
CA PRO A 20 0.64 15.50 -29.20
C PRO A 20 0.45 15.37 -27.69
N HIS A 21 1.38 14.68 -27.02
CA HIS A 21 1.42 14.56 -25.55
C HIS A 21 0.18 13.90 -24.90
N PRO A 22 -0.20 12.67 -25.32
CA PRO A 22 -1.11 11.88 -24.49
C PRO A 22 -0.48 11.63 -23.11
N LEU A 23 -1.29 11.66 -22.06
CA LEU A 23 -0.87 11.31 -20.69
C LEU A 23 -0.54 9.83 -20.58
N SER A 24 -1.27 9.00 -21.33
CA SER A 24 -0.92 7.61 -21.56
C SER A 24 -1.56 7.12 -22.86
N LEU A 25 -0.97 6.09 -23.46
CA LEU A 25 -1.46 5.40 -24.64
C LEU A 25 -1.31 3.90 -24.42
N ASN A 26 -2.33 3.13 -24.80
CA ASN A 26 -2.27 1.68 -24.87
C ASN A 26 -2.95 1.23 -26.17
N LEU A 27 -2.17 0.60 -27.04
CA LEU A 27 -2.51 0.15 -28.37
C LEU A 27 -2.38 -1.37 -28.43
N GLY A 28 -3.49 -2.07 -28.68
CA GLY A 28 -3.52 -3.51 -28.91
C GLY A 28 -3.90 -3.83 -30.35
N GLN A 29 -3.08 -4.62 -31.04
CA GLN A 29 -3.29 -4.99 -32.44
C GLN A 29 -3.22 -6.52 -32.58
N PRO A 30 -4.38 -7.20 -32.47
CA PRO A 30 -4.47 -8.64 -32.63
C PRO A 30 -4.57 -9.05 -34.11
N LEU A 31 -4.23 -10.30 -34.39
CA LEU A 31 -4.55 -10.98 -35.65
C LEU A 31 -6.05 -11.37 -35.66
N ASP A 32 -6.72 -11.17 -36.80
CA ASP A 32 -8.10 -11.59 -37.08
C ASP A 32 -9.15 -11.09 -36.07
N ASP A 33 -8.88 -9.96 -35.41
CA ASP A 33 -9.76 -9.36 -34.43
C ASP A 33 -9.65 -7.83 -34.47
N LEU A 34 -10.57 -7.13 -33.81
CA LEU A 34 -10.54 -5.68 -33.77
C LEU A 34 -9.36 -5.17 -32.93
N PRO A 35 -8.55 -4.24 -33.45
CA PRO A 35 -7.56 -3.56 -32.64
C PRO A 35 -8.26 -2.60 -31.66
N SER A 36 -7.57 -2.24 -30.59
CA SER A 36 -8.06 -1.29 -29.58
C SER A 36 -7.00 -0.24 -29.25
N LEU A 37 -7.49 0.97 -28.98
CA LEU A 37 -6.68 2.09 -28.52
C LEU A 37 -7.37 2.71 -27.31
N THR A 38 -6.65 2.76 -26.19
CA THR A 38 -7.05 3.54 -25.02
C THR A 38 -6.06 4.66 -24.80
N VAL A 39 -6.55 5.89 -24.70
CA VAL A 39 -5.71 7.09 -24.54
C VAL A 39 -6.24 7.93 -23.41
N SER A 40 -5.37 8.31 -22.49
CA SER A 40 -5.65 9.37 -21.52
C SER A 40 -5.07 10.68 -22.03
N TYR A 41 -5.88 11.74 -21.99
CA TYR A 41 -5.52 13.04 -22.54
C TYR A 41 -6.06 14.16 -21.63
N SER A 42 -5.25 15.18 -21.35
CA SER A 42 -5.74 16.36 -20.62
C SER A 42 -6.49 17.28 -21.57
N THR A 43 -7.65 17.82 -21.13
CA THR A 43 -8.39 18.84 -21.88
C THR A 43 -7.61 20.13 -22.10
N HIS A 44 -6.53 20.36 -21.35
CA HIS A 44 -5.66 21.52 -21.49
C HIS A 44 -4.50 21.30 -22.48
N SER A 45 -4.33 20.06 -22.97
CA SER A 45 -3.27 19.72 -23.92
C SER A 45 -3.61 20.20 -25.33
N THR A 46 -2.59 20.56 -26.10
CA THR A 46 -2.74 20.95 -27.51
C THR A 46 -3.40 19.82 -28.32
N GLY A 47 -4.41 20.14 -29.13
CA GLY A 47 -5.13 19.16 -29.95
C GLY A 47 -6.25 18.43 -29.20
N ALA A 48 -6.45 18.65 -27.90
CA ALA A 48 -7.54 18.03 -27.13
C ALA A 48 -8.92 18.39 -27.69
N GLU A 49 -9.07 19.56 -28.30
CA GLU A 49 -10.28 20.01 -28.98
C GLU A 49 -10.70 19.10 -30.15
N LEU A 50 -9.74 18.41 -30.79
CA LEU A 50 -10.01 17.48 -31.88
C LEU A 50 -10.72 16.20 -31.38
N LEU A 51 -10.56 15.86 -30.10
CA LEU A 51 -11.21 14.73 -29.44
C LEU A 51 -12.59 15.09 -28.85
N ALA A 52 -13.02 16.35 -28.94
CA ALA A 52 -14.32 16.80 -28.41
C ALA A 52 -15.50 16.30 -29.25
N ALA A 53 -15.31 16.13 -30.56
CA ALA A 53 -16.29 15.62 -31.51
C ALA A 53 -16.04 14.14 -31.84
N PRO A 54 -17.00 13.44 -32.47
CA PRO A 54 -16.71 12.16 -33.12
C PRO A 54 -15.57 12.33 -34.12
N VAL A 55 -14.53 11.52 -33.98
CA VAL A 55 -13.29 11.63 -34.74
C VAL A 55 -12.69 10.23 -34.91
N GLU A 56 -11.91 10.06 -35.97
CA GLU A 56 -11.04 8.91 -36.13
C GLU A 56 -9.65 9.25 -35.64
N VAL A 57 -8.96 8.29 -35.04
CA VAL A 57 -7.58 8.46 -34.60
C VAL A 57 -6.72 7.39 -35.26
N ALA A 58 -5.68 7.80 -35.96
CA ALA A 58 -4.65 6.91 -36.46
C ALA A 58 -3.47 6.87 -35.49
N ALA A 59 -2.99 5.67 -35.17
CA ALA A 59 -1.69 5.47 -34.55
C ALA A 59 -0.65 5.32 -35.67
N GLU A 60 0.33 6.20 -35.69
CA GLU A 60 1.43 6.15 -36.65
C GLU A 60 2.70 5.76 -35.90
N LEU A 61 3.46 4.82 -36.46
CA LEU A 61 4.73 4.36 -35.92
C LEU A 61 5.88 5.05 -36.64
N TYR A 62 6.91 5.41 -35.87
CA TYR A 62 8.14 5.99 -36.38
C TYR A 62 9.12 4.90 -36.79
N ALA A 63 9.50 4.92 -38.07
CA ALA A 63 10.56 4.09 -38.61
C ALA A 63 11.90 4.86 -38.55
N PRO A 64 12.84 4.49 -37.66
CA PRO A 64 14.06 5.27 -37.42
C PRO A 64 15.09 5.23 -38.57
N ASP A 65 15.01 4.21 -39.42
CA ASP A 65 15.83 4.00 -40.61
C ASP A 65 15.42 4.90 -41.78
N THR A 66 14.11 5.12 -41.96
CA THR A 66 13.57 5.97 -43.02
C THR A 66 13.24 7.39 -42.56
N GLY A 67 13.08 7.60 -41.24
CA GLY A 67 12.63 8.85 -40.65
C GLY A 67 11.16 9.17 -40.92
N VAL A 68 10.37 8.20 -41.38
CA VAL A 68 8.97 8.37 -41.78
C VAL A 68 8.03 7.86 -40.68
N TRP A 69 6.93 8.58 -40.51
CA TRP A 69 5.80 8.14 -39.72
C TRP A 69 4.80 7.41 -40.62
N THR A 70 4.43 6.19 -40.26
CA THR A 70 3.55 5.36 -41.09
C THR A 70 2.40 4.82 -40.26
N GLU A 71 1.19 4.96 -40.80
CA GLU A 71 0.01 4.23 -40.32
C GLU A 71 0.10 2.80 -40.87
N HIS A 72 0.30 1.84 -39.98
CA HIS A 72 0.31 0.44 -40.34
C HIS A 72 -1.12 -0.14 -40.35
N PRO A 73 -1.31 -1.36 -40.87
CA PRO A 73 -2.59 -2.04 -40.74
C PRO A 73 -3.05 -2.11 -39.27
N ASP A 74 -4.37 -2.10 -39.08
CA ASP A 74 -5.04 -2.13 -37.78
C ASP A 74 -4.64 -0.98 -36.85
N SER A 75 -4.23 0.16 -37.41
CA SER A 75 -3.85 1.36 -36.66
C SER A 75 -4.83 2.52 -36.79
N ARG A 76 -6.05 2.29 -37.29
CA ARG A 76 -7.13 3.29 -37.40
C ARG A 76 -8.24 3.00 -36.39
N PHE A 77 -8.62 3.97 -35.58
CA PHE A 77 -9.54 3.83 -34.44
C PHE A 77 -10.69 4.84 -34.46
N LEU A 78 -11.80 4.49 -33.82
CA LEU A 78 -13.00 5.32 -33.71
C LEU A 78 -13.16 5.85 -32.29
N ARG A 79 -13.23 7.17 -32.10
CA ARG A 79 -13.52 7.77 -30.79
C ARG A 79 -15.00 7.59 -30.41
N LEU A 80 -15.34 6.42 -29.85
CA LEU A 80 -16.73 6.07 -29.49
C LEU A 80 -17.08 6.35 -28.03
N ALA A 81 -16.16 6.12 -27.10
CA ALA A 81 -16.38 6.31 -25.67
C ALA A 81 -15.40 7.32 -25.07
N ARG A 82 -15.85 8.03 -24.02
CA ARG A 82 -14.99 8.82 -23.14
C ARG A 82 -15.48 8.73 -21.71
N SER A 83 -14.56 8.79 -20.76
CA SER A 83 -14.82 9.03 -19.33
C SER A 83 -13.90 10.12 -18.80
N GLY A 84 -14.27 10.73 -17.69
CA GLY A 84 -13.49 11.77 -17.02
C GLY A 84 -14.29 12.45 -15.93
N ASP A 85 -13.60 13.06 -14.98
CA ASP A 85 -14.19 13.82 -13.89
C ASP A 85 -14.17 15.31 -14.23
N ALA A 86 -15.31 15.99 -14.11
CA ALA A 86 -15.40 17.42 -14.37
C ALA A 86 -14.78 18.27 -13.26
N THR A 87 -14.55 17.69 -12.08
CA THR A 87 -13.94 18.34 -10.92
C THR A 87 -12.41 18.16 -10.86
N ASP A 88 -11.86 17.25 -11.67
CA ASP A 88 -10.42 17.03 -11.78
C ASP A 88 -9.73 18.27 -12.38
N PRO A 89 -8.85 18.95 -11.61
CA PRO A 89 -8.18 20.18 -12.06
C PRO A 89 -7.16 19.93 -13.18
N THR A 90 -6.74 18.68 -13.42
CA THR A 90 -5.87 18.32 -14.55
C THR A 90 -6.64 18.17 -15.86
N GLY A 91 -7.97 18.07 -15.78
CA GLY A 91 -8.85 17.86 -16.92
C GLY A 91 -8.59 16.53 -17.64
N ALA A 92 -8.13 15.49 -16.93
CA ALA A 92 -7.84 14.21 -17.53
C ALA A 92 -9.11 13.54 -18.05
N ARG A 93 -9.03 13.01 -19.28
CA ARG A 93 -10.10 12.23 -19.91
C ARG A 93 -9.52 10.97 -20.51
N SER A 94 -10.18 9.85 -20.26
CA SER A 94 -9.87 8.58 -20.91
C SER A 94 -10.79 8.38 -22.10
N TYR A 95 -10.23 7.89 -23.20
CA TYR A 95 -10.92 7.59 -24.43
C TYR A 95 -10.66 6.14 -24.83
N THR A 96 -11.74 5.37 -24.97
CA THR A 96 -11.67 4.00 -25.49
C THR A 96 -12.13 4.00 -26.94
N MET A 97 -11.24 3.55 -27.82
CA MET A 97 -11.40 3.64 -29.26
C MET A 97 -11.15 2.27 -29.90
N PRO A 98 -12.19 1.52 -30.28
CA PRO A 98 -11.99 0.30 -31.06
C PRO A 98 -11.58 0.66 -32.49
N GLY A 99 -10.98 -0.32 -33.19
CA GLY A 99 -10.56 -0.19 -34.58
C GLY A 99 -11.69 0.24 -35.51
N TYR A 100 -11.33 0.81 -36.67
CA TYR A 100 -12.26 1.27 -37.70
C TYR A 100 -13.26 0.18 -38.13
N GLY A 101 -12.81 -1.08 -38.12
CA GLY A 101 -13.63 -2.26 -38.39
C GLY A 101 -14.81 -2.47 -37.44
N TRP A 102 -14.87 -1.79 -36.28
CA TRP A 102 -16.01 -1.85 -35.36
C TRP A 102 -17.34 -1.49 -36.02
N GLN A 103 -17.31 -0.65 -37.07
CA GLN A 103 -18.48 -0.33 -37.88
C GLN A 103 -19.15 -1.58 -38.49
N GLY A 104 -18.42 -2.69 -38.68
CA GLY A 104 -18.96 -3.98 -39.12
C GLY A 104 -20.11 -4.49 -38.23
N ARG A 105 -20.15 -4.14 -36.94
CA ARG A 105 -21.26 -4.45 -36.03
C ARG A 105 -22.59 -3.79 -36.42
N LYS A 106 -22.51 -2.74 -37.24
CA LYS A 106 -23.64 -1.96 -37.77
C LYS A 106 -23.98 -2.31 -39.22
N ILE A 107 -23.19 -3.16 -39.87
CA ILE A 107 -23.45 -3.68 -41.21
C ILE A 107 -24.19 -5.01 -41.06
N ARG A 108 -25.46 -5.05 -41.43
CA ARG A 108 -26.37 -6.16 -41.14
C ARG A 108 -26.77 -6.89 -42.41
N LEU A 109 -26.92 -8.22 -42.32
CA LEU A 109 -27.51 -9.02 -43.38
C LEU A 109 -29.01 -8.76 -43.43
N TYR A 110 -29.52 -8.36 -44.58
CA TYR A 110 -30.97 -8.25 -44.78
C TYR A 110 -31.50 -9.53 -45.41
N PRO A 111 -32.81 -9.82 -45.30
CA PRO A 111 -33.45 -10.85 -46.10
C PRO A 111 -33.13 -10.64 -47.59
N PRO A 112 -33.05 -11.72 -48.38
CA PRO A 112 -32.92 -11.62 -49.84
C PRO A 112 -34.10 -10.84 -50.44
N ALA A 113 -33.92 -10.34 -51.67
CA ALA A 113 -34.95 -9.56 -52.36
C ALA A 113 -36.22 -10.39 -52.62
N ASP A 114 -36.05 -11.69 -52.89
CA ASP A 114 -37.13 -12.66 -52.96
C ASP A 114 -37.21 -13.44 -51.62
N PRO A 115 -38.29 -13.30 -50.83
CA PRO A 115 -38.44 -14.06 -49.58
C PRO A 115 -38.42 -15.57 -49.76
N ASP A 116 -38.74 -16.09 -50.96
CA ASP A 116 -38.71 -17.53 -51.25
C ASP A 116 -37.28 -18.10 -51.34
N ASP A 117 -36.25 -17.24 -51.43
CA ASP A 117 -34.83 -17.63 -51.36
C ASP A 117 -34.38 -17.98 -49.93
N LEU A 118 -35.22 -17.74 -48.91
CA LEU A 118 -34.94 -18.14 -47.54
C LEU A 118 -35.19 -19.64 -47.34
N VAL A 119 -34.24 -20.31 -46.69
CA VAL A 119 -34.38 -21.70 -46.24
C VAL A 119 -34.49 -21.68 -44.72
N ASP A 120 -35.62 -22.15 -44.18
CA ASP A 120 -35.94 -22.10 -42.74
C ASP A 120 -35.75 -20.70 -42.12
N GLY A 121 -36.15 -19.66 -42.86
CA GLY A 121 -36.02 -18.26 -42.45
C GLY A 121 -34.58 -17.72 -42.46
N LYS A 122 -33.61 -18.49 -42.98
CA LYS A 122 -32.20 -18.10 -43.09
C LYS A 122 -31.81 -17.89 -44.55
N ARG A 123 -30.88 -16.97 -44.76
CA ARG A 123 -30.31 -16.70 -46.08
C ARG A 123 -29.16 -17.66 -46.35
N GLY A 124 -29.31 -18.46 -47.40
CA GLY A 124 -28.31 -19.44 -47.83
C GLY A 124 -27.22 -18.82 -48.70
N PHE A 125 -25.99 -19.23 -48.44
CA PHE A 125 -24.83 -19.02 -49.29
C PHE A 125 -24.35 -20.41 -49.73
N LEU A 126 -24.75 -20.80 -50.93
CA LEU A 126 -24.53 -22.16 -51.45
C LEU A 126 -23.25 -22.19 -52.27
N SER A 127 -22.30 -23.05 -51.88
CA SER A 127 -20.99 -23.16 -52.55
C SER A 127 -20.32 -21.80 -52.77
N ALA A 128 -20.39 -20.92 -51.78
CA ALA A 128 -19.92 -19.56 -51.84
C ALA A 128 -18.49 -19.44 -51.29
N THR A 129 -17.68 -18.59 -51.91
CA THR A 129 -16.37 -18.18 -51.35
C THR A 129 -16.57 -17.19 -50.21
N ALA A 130 -15.55 -17.03 -49.35
CA ALA A 130 -15.55 -15.96 -48.34
C ALA A 130 -15.79 -14.58 -48.97
N GLY A 131 -15.14 -14.32 -50.11
CA GLY A 131 -15.36 -13.09 -50.89
C GLY A 131 -16.82 -12.90 -51.33
N THR A 132 -17.51 -13.96 -51.74
CA THR A 132 -18.94 -13.88 -52.11
C THR A 132 -19.83 -13.52 -50.91
N ILE A 133 -19.60 -14.17 -49.77
CA ILE A 133 -20.35 -13.91 -48.54
C ILE A 133 -20.15 -12.46 -48.09
N LEU A 134 -18.89 -12.04 -47.93
CA LEU A 134 -18.55 -10.72 -47.40
C LEU A 134 -18.92 -9.59 -48.37
N ALA A 135 -18.73 -9.78 -49.68
CA ALA A 135 -19.13 -8.80 -50.68
C ALA A 135 -20.65 -8.58 -50.69
N THR A 136 -21.45 -9.64 -50.42
CA THR A 136 -22.91 -9.49 -50.32
C THR A 136 -23.29 -8.51 -49.21
N PHE A 137 -22.71 -8.64 -48.00
CA PHE A 137 -22.96 -7.70 -46.90
C PHE A 137 -22.61 -6.26 -47.27
N LEU A 138 -21.41 -6.06 -47.84
CA LEU A 138 -20.86 -4.75 -48.12
C LEU A 138 -21.57 -4.06 -49.27
N GLN A 139 -21.81 -4.75 -50.38
CA GLN A 139 -22.47 -4.21 -51.56
C GLN A 139 -23.91 -3.82 -51.26
N GLU A 140 -24.65 -4.68 -50.56
CA GLU A 140 -26.03 -4.35 -50.21
C GLU A 140 -26.11 -3.22 -49.19
N TRP A 141 -25.16 -3.15 -48.26
CA TRP A 141 -25.10 -2.02 -47.32
C TRP A 141 -24.75 -0.71 -48.04
N HIS A 142 -23.79 -0.72 -48.97
CA HIS A 142 -23.49 0.43 -49.83
C HIS A 142 -24.72 0.85 -50.65
N ALA A 143 -25.46 -0.11 -51.21
CA ALA A 143 -26.71 0.16 -51.93
C ALA A 143 -27.80 0.80 -51.04
N ARG A 144 -27.74 0.57 -49.72
CA ARG A 144 -28.60 1.20 -48.71
C ARG A 144 -27.99 2.49 -48.13
N SER A 145 -27.15 3.18 -48.90
CA SER A 145 -26.46 4.42 -48.48
C SER A 145 -25.47 4.23 -47.33
N GLY A 146 -24.88 3.03 -47.21
CA GLY A 146 -23.74 2.77 -46.34
C GLY A 146 -22.53 3.62 -46.73
N ALA A 147 -21.62 3.86 -45.77
CA ALA A 147 -20.45 4.70 -46.01
C ALA A 147 -19.49 4.03 -47.02
N THR A 148 -19.20 4.74 -48.12
CA THR A 148 -18.32 4.26 -49.19
C THR A 148 -16.85 4.25 -48.78
N GLU A 149 -16.49 5.02 -47.76
CA GLU A 149 -15.13 5.10 -47.22
C GLU A 149 -14.75 3.83 -46.45
N PHE A 150 -15.72 3.07 -45.95
CA PHE A 150 -15.49 1.69 -45.54
C PHE A 150 -15.37 0.85 -46.82
N ALA A 151 -14.13 0.71 -47.27
CA ALA A 151 -13.77 0.07 -48.52
C ALA A 151 -13.37 -1.40 -48.28
N TYR A 152 -13.30 -2.16 -49.37
CA TYR A 152 -12.74 -3.50 -49.41
C TYR A 152 -12.07 -3.72 -50.77
N ASP A 153 -11.03 -4.55 -50.81
CA ASP A 153 -10.18 -4.75 -52.01
C ASP A 153 -10.18 -6.21 -52.54
N PHE A 154 -10.87 -7.12 -51.87
CA PHE A 154 -11.14 -8.47 -52.38
C PHE A 154 -12.33 -8.51 -53.35
N THR A 155 -12.45 -9.61 -54.10
CA THR A 155 -13.58 -9.87 -55.00
C THR A 155 -14.28 -11.18 -54.65
N THR A 156 -15.39 -11.48 -55.33
CA THR A 156 -16.05 -12.78 -55.19
C THR A 156 -15.17 -13.95 -55.67
N ALA A 157 -14.19 -13.70 -56.55
CA ALA A 157 -13.30 -14.71 -57.13
C ALA A 157 -11.91 -14.75 -56.49
N THR A 158 -11.42 -13.62 -55.99
CA THR A 158 -10.06 -13.49 -55.47
C THR A 158 -10.01 -12.77 -54.12
N ASP A 159 -9.02 -13.10 -53.32
CA ASP A 159 -8.71 -12.44 -52.07
C ASP A 159 -8.02 -11.07 -52.31
N SER A 160 -7.67 -10.37 -51.22
CA SER A 160 -7.01 -9.06 -51.26
C SER A 160 -5.56 -9.08 -51.75
N ALA A 161 -4.94 -10.26 -51.86
CA ALA A 161 -3.63 -10.45 -52.51
C ALA A 161 -3.77 -10.80 -54.01
N GLY A 162 -5.00 -10.95 -54.51
CA GLY A 162 -5.29 -11.38 -55.88
C GLY A 162 -5.22 -12.90 -56.08
N ALA A 163 -5.09 -13.69 -55.02
CA ALA A 163 -5.13 -15.15 -55.10
C ALA A 163 -6.58 -15.64 -55.21
N THR A 164 -6.82 -16.76 -55.88
CA THR A 164 -8.15 -17.39 -55.92
C THR A 164 -8.53 -17.94 -54.55
N TRP A 165 -9.80 -17.87 -54.18
CA TRP A 165 -10.27 -18.45 -52.91
C TRP A 165 -10.08 -19.96 -52.88
N ASP A 166 -9.40 -20.46 -51.84
CA ASP A 166 -9.06 -21.89 -51.72
C ASP A 166 -10.20 -22.73 -51.14
N LYS A 167 -11.21 -22.08 -50.56
CA LYS A 167 -12.33 -22.71 -49.87
C LYS A 167 -13.67 -22.15 -50.37
N VAL A 168 -14.63 -23.05 -50.55
CA VAL A 168 -16.04 -22.74 -50.79
C VAL A 168 -16.88 -23.37 -49.69
N LEU A 169 -17.95 -22.69 -49.30
CA LEU A 169 -18.78 -23.04 -48.16
C LEU A 169 -20.25 -23.10 -48.56
N THR A 170 -20.99 -24.01 -47.94
CA THR A 170 -22.45 -23.97 -47.91
C THR A 170 -22.86 -23.61 -46.49
N ILE A 171 -23.31 -22.37 -46.29
CA ILE A 171 -23.62 -21.83 -44.97
C ILE A 171 -24.88 -20.97 -44.99
N TYR A 172 -25.61 -20.96 -43.88
CA TYR A 172 -26.86 -20.22 -43.74
C TYR A 172 -26.77 -19.23 -42.58
N TYR A 173 -27.11 -17.98 -42.85
CA TYR A 173 -27.12 -16.92 -41.84
C TYR A 173 -28.54 -16.41 -41.61
N ALA A 174 -28.89 -16.21 -40.33
CA ALA A 174 -30.13 -15.52 -40.00
C ALA A 174 -30.03 -14.05 -40.44
N PRO A 175 -31.08 -13.50 -41.08
CA PRO A 175 -31.19 -12.06 -41.28
C PRO A 175 -31.00 -11.31 -39.96
N GLY A 176 -30.29 -10.19 -40.01
CA GLY A 176 -29.94 -9.39 -38.83
C GLY A 176 -28.58 -9.72 -38.21
N ILE A 177 -27.89 -10.80 -38.59
CA ILE A 177 -26.49 -11.00 -38.18
C ILE A 177 -25.60 -9.86 -38.72
N ASP A 178 -24.58 -9.45 -37.96
CA ASP A 178 -23.66 -8.40 -38.37
C ASP A 178 -22.41 -8.95 -39.07
N LEU A 179 -21.81 -8.12 -39.93
CA LEU A 179 -20.64 -8.46 -40.73
C LEU A 179 -19.45 -8.90 -39.87
N LEU A 180 -19.21 -8.23 -38.74
CA LEU A 180 -18.04 -8.51 -37.91
C LEU A 180 -18.16 -9.90 -37.26
N THR A 181 -19.35 -10.27 -36.80
CA THR A 181 -19.62 -11.62 -36.29
C THR A 181 -19.39 -12.68 -37.38
N VAL A 182 -19.84 -12.43 -38.61
CA VAL A 182 -19.61 -13.35 -39.75
C VAL A 182 -18.13 -13.46 -40.08
N LEU A 183 -17.41 -12.33 -40.16
CA LEU A 183 -15.99 -12.28 -40.45
C LEU A 183 -15.16 -13.04 -39.41
N GLY A 184 -15.45 -12.83 -38.11
CA GLY A 184 -14.82 -13.56 -37.02
C GLY A 184 -15.09 -15.06 -37.09
N ASN A 185 -16.33 -15.48 -37.38
CA ASN A 185 -16.66 -16.90 -37.53
C ASN A 185 -15.92 -17.56 -38.70
N LEU A 186 -15.74 -16.86 -39.82
CA LEU A 186 -14.99 -17.36 -40.97
C LEU A 186 -13.49 -17.50 -40.63
N ALA A 187 -12.92 -16.54 -39.91
CA ALA A 187 -11.54 -16.59 -39.46
C ALA A 187 -11.28 -17.69 -38.42
N ASP A 188 -12.16 -17.82 -37.43
CA ASP A 188 -12.08 -18.88 -36.40
C ASP A 188 -12.20 -20.29 -37.03
N GLN A 189 -12.90 -20.43 -38.16
CA GLN A 189 -12.99 -21.67 -38.95
C GLN A 189 -11.79 -21.87 -39.90
N GLY A 190 -10.80 -20.98 -39.86
CA GLY A 190 -9.63 -20.97 -40.73
C GLY A 190 -9.98 -20.78 -42.21
N VAL A 191 -11.10 -20.15 -42.52
CA VAL A 191 -11.52 -19.91 -43.92
C VAL A 191 -10.71 -18.78 -44.53
N CYS A 192 -10.49 -17.71 -43.78
CA CYS A 192 -9.77 -16.52 -44.22
C CYS A 192 -9.07 -15.84 -43.04
N ASP A 193 -8.00 -15.12 -43.31
CA ASP A 193 -7.43 -14.15 -42.38
C ASP A 193 -7.84 -12.73 -42.84
N TRP A 194 -7.99 -11.79 -41.92
CA TRP A 194 -8.44 -10.43 -42.24
C TRP A 194 -7.75 -9.37 -41.38
N ARG A 195 -7.74 -8.14 -41.91
CA ARG A 195 -7.27 -6.94 -41.22
C ARG A 195 -7.85 -5.68 -41.86
N PHE A 196 -7.69 -4.53 -41.21
CA PHE A 196 -7.91 -3.24 -41.83
C PHE A 196 -6.60 -2.57 -42.24
N ASN A 197 -6.56 -2.00 -43.43
CA ASN A 197 -5.51 -1.08 -43.83
C ASN A 197 -6.12 0.32 -44.00
N GLY A 198 -5.95 1.17 -42.99
CA GLY A 198 -6.71 2.40 -42.84
C GLY A 198 -8.22 2.10 -42.77
N ARG A 199 -8.96 2.48 -43.82
CA ARG A 199 -10.41 2.25 -43.93
C ARG A 199 -10.80 1.08 -44.81
N THR A 200 -9.82 0.34 -45.34
CA THR A 200 -10.04 -0.77 -46.26
C THR A 200 -9.98 -2.10 -45.52
N LEU A 201 -11.06 -2.88 -45.56
CA LEU A 201 -11.06 -4.27 -45.13
C LEU A 201 -10.30 -5.12 -46.14
N GLN A 202 -9.22 -5.75 -45.70
CA GLN A 202 -8.45 -6.73 -46.46
C GLN A 202 -8.73 -8.13 -45.92
N VAL A 203 -8.97 -9.09 -46.81
CA VAL A 203 -9.27 -10.48 -46.48
C VAL A 203 -8.45 -11.38 -47.39
N PHE A 204 -7.78 -12.36 -46.81
CA PHE A 204 -6.84 -13.26 -47.47
C PHE A 204 -7.25 -14.71 -47.26
N ASN A 205 -6.79 -15.62 -48.12
CA ASN A 205 -6.82 -17.04 -47.76
C ASN A 205 -6.04 -17.25 -46.44
N ALA A 206 -6.59 -18.06 -45.53
CA ALA A 206 -6.00 -18.27 -44.21
C ALA A 206 -4.55 -18.77 -44.29
N ASP A 207 -3.69 -18.28 -43.39
CA ASP A 207 -2.27 -18.63 -43.27
C ASP A 207 -1.41 -18.33 -44.51
N THR A 208 -1.88 -17.47 -45.42
CA THR A 208 -1.11 -17.03 -46.60
C THR A 208 -0.41 -15.70 -46.36
N THR A 209 -1.04 -14.58 -46.73
CA THR A 209 -0.46 -13.22 -46.62
C THR A 209 -0.27 -12.78 -45.16
N LEU A 210 -1.12 -13.27 -44.25
CA LEU A 210 -1.08 -13.04 -42.80
C LEU A 210 -0.52 -14.25 -42.03
N GLY A 211 0.39 -15.00 -42.68
CA GLY A 211 1.05 -16.18 -42.11
C GLY A 211 2.53 -16.31 -42.47
N ARG A 212 3.24 -15.20 -42.77
CA ARG A 212 4.62 -15.25 -43.29
C ARG A 212 5.53 -16.02 -42.34
N ASN A 213 6.32 -16.95 -42.88
CA ASN A 213 7.31 -17.68 -42.11
C ASN A 213 8.61 -16.87 -42.01
N LEU A 214 8.85 -16.29 -40.83
CA LEU A 214 10.08 -15.58 -40.45
C LEU A 214 10.84 -16.34 -39.35
N ALA A 215 10.45 -17.57 -39.01
CA ALA A 215 11.13 -18.36 -37.98
C ALA A 215 12.38 -19.09 -38.51
N THR A 216 12.57 -19.10 -39.83
CA THR A 216 13.63 -19.84 -40.52
C THR A 216 14.16 -19.07 -41.73
N GLY A 217 15.39 -19.35 -42.15
CA GLY A 217 16.01 -18.73 -43.33
C GLY A 217 16.96 -17.58 -42.98
N PRO A 218 17.54 -16.92 -44.01
CA PRO A 218 18.55 -15.87 -43.83
C PRO A 218 17.98 -14.57 -43.24
N ASP A 219 16.67 -14.33 -43.41
CA ASP A 219 15.96 -13.15 -42.91
C ASP A 219 15.07 -13.51 -41.70
N SER A 220 15.50 -14.49 -40.89
CA SER A 220 14.73 -14.93 -39.73
C SER A 220 14.64 -13.84 -38.66
N VAL A 221 13.48 -13.76 -38.02
CA VAL A 221 13.22 -12.90 -36.86
C VAL A 221 13.34 -13.76 -35.61
N ASP A 222 14.47 -13.60 -34.93
CA ASP A 222 14.77 -14.31 -33.67
C ASP A 222 14.55 -13.36 -32.49
N LEU A 223 13.53 -13.60 -31.67
CA LEU A 223 13.29 -12.79 -30.47
C LEU A 223 13.97 -13.44 -29.26
N LEU A 224 15.06 -12.83 -28.78
CA LEU A 224 15.90 -13.37 -27.73
C LEU A 224 15.69 -12.69 -26.37
N VAL A 225 15.62 -13.48 -25.31
CA VAL A 225 15.58 -13.00 -23.92
C VAL A 225 16.86 -12.24 -23.59
N GLY A 226 16.71 -11.03 -23.04
CA GLY A 226 17.82 -10.15 -22.71
C GLY A 226 18.32 -9.28 -23.87
N ARG A 227 17.91 -9.54 -25.13
CA ARG A 227 18.15 -8.65 -26.28
C ARG A 227 16.85 -7.96 -26.71
N ASP A 228 15.89 -8.74 -27.20
CA ASP A 228 14.61 -8.24 -27.71
C ASP A 228 13.51 -8.30 -26.63
N ILE A 229 13.63 -9.28 -25.73
CA ILE A 229 12.63 -9.60 -24.72
C ILE A 229 13.12 -9.22 -23.31
N THR A 230 12.27 -8.58 -22.52
CA THR A 230 12.53 -8.18 -21.11
C THR A 230 12.04 -9.21 -20.10
N ASP A 231 10.88 -9.78 -20.36
CA ASP A 231 10.14 -10.69 -19.51
C ASP A 231 9.36 -11.67 -20.39
N ALA A 232 9.19 -12.89 -19.90
CA ALA A 232 8.68 -14.00 -20.69
C ALA A 232 7.60 -14.83 -19.96
N PRO A 233 6.52 -14.21 -19.44
CA PRO A 233 5.46 -14.96 -18.79
C PRO A 233 4.70 -15.85 -19.80
N ASP A 234 4.21 -16.97 -19.31
CA ASP A 234 3.33 -17.88 -20.03
C ASP A 234 2.11 -18.25 -19.16
N THR A 235 1.06 -18.70 -19.82
CA THR A 235 -0.15 -19.21 -19.18
C THR A 235 -0.58 -20.40 -20.01
N ALA A 236 -1.00 -21.49 -19.37
CA ALA A 236 -1.47 -22.70 -20.03
C ALA A 236 -2.88 -23.07 -19.55
N SER A 237 -3.68 -23.71 -20.41
CA SER A 237 -5.03 -24.16 -20.07
C SER A 237 -5.42 -25.43 -20.83
N LEU A 238 -6.06 -26.35 -20.11
CA LEU A 238 -6.64 -27.60 -20.61
C LEU A 238 -8.17 -27.51 -20.78
N GLU A 239 -8.80 -26.35 -20.54
CA GLU A 239 -10.27 -26.21 -20.60
C GLU A 239 -10.87 -26.55 -21.96
N ASP A 240 -10.16 -26.22 -23.04
CA ASP A 240 -10.60 -26.46 -24.41
C ASP A 240 -10.16 -27.85 -24.93
N LEU A 241 -9.56 -28.69 -24.08
CA LEU A 241 -9.11 -30.02 -24.48
C LEU A 241 -10.34 -30.87 -24.86
N VAL A 242 -10.31 -31.46 -26.05
CA VAL A 242 -11.40 -32.27 -26.59
C VAL A 242 -10.84 -33.53 -27.24
N THR A 243 -11.35 -34.69 -26.85
CA THR A 243 -10.96 -35.97 -27.45
C THR A 243 -11.97 -36.41 -28.52
N ASP A 244 -13.23 -35.97 -28.39
CA ASP A 244 -14.34 -36.43 -29.20
C ASP A 244 -15.27 -35.27 -29.56
N VAL A 245 -15.72 -35.24 -30.80
CA VAL A 245 -16.67 -34.23 -31.28
C VAL A 245 -17.87 -34.93 -31.90
N TYR A 246 -19.07 -34.56 -31.43
CA TYR A 246 -20.33 -34.93 -32.08
C TYR A 246 -20.82 -33.74 -32.90
N LEU A 247 -20.87 -33.88 -34.23
CA LEU A 247 -21.40 -32.89 -35.14
C LEU A 247 -22.79 -33.30 -35.65
N GLN A 248 -23.80 -32.48 -35.38
CA GLN A 248 -25.15 -32.60 -35.94
C GLN A 248 -25.30 -31.67 -37.15
N GLY A 249 -25.58 -32.26 -38.31
CA GLY A 249 -25.93 -31.57 -39.54
C GLY A 249 -27.44 -31.45 -39.76
N GLU A 250 -27.82 -31.23 -41.01
CA GLU A 250 -29.23 -31.09 -41.42
C GLU A 250 -29.82 -32.41 -41.93
N GLY A 251 -31.15 -32.54 -41.94
CA GLY A 251 -31.83 -33.72 -42.48
C GLY A 251 -31.55 -35.02 -41.71
N GLY A 252 -31.18 -34.91 -40.43
CA GLY A 252 -30.82 -36.06 -39.59
C GLY A 252 -29.38 -36.55 -39.78
N PHE A 253 -28.56 -35.86 -40.57
CA PHE A 253 -27.14 -36.16 -40.70
C PHE A 253 -26.40 -35.87 -39.38
N ALA A 254 -25.54 -36.79 -38.95
CA ALA A 254 -24.64 -36.59 -37.82
C ALA A 254 -23.31 -37.31 -38.05
N LEU A 255 -22.24 -36.77 -37.49
CA LEU A 255 -20.88 -37.31 -37.55
C LEU A 255 -20.29 -37.31 -36.14
N GLN A 256 -19.73 -38.45 -35.71
CA GLN A 256 -18.84 -38.52 -34.56
C GLN A 256 -17.41 -38.60 -35.04
N ALA A 257 -16.53 -37.78 -34.48
CA ALA A 257 -15.10 -37.81 -34.75
C ALA A 257 -14.33 -37.92 -33.43
N HIS A 258 -13.23 -38.66 -33.46
CA HIS A 258 -12.37 -38.91 -32.29
C HIS A 258 -10.92 -38.64 -32.65
N ASN A 259 -10.19 -37.96 -31.77
CA ASN A 259 -8.76 -37.70 -31.90
C ASN A 259 -7.96 -38.60 -30.93
N ALA A 260 -7.46 -39.72 -31.46
CA ALA A 260 -6.65 -40.66 -30.68
C ALA A 260 -5.29 -40.10 -30.25
N ALA A 261 -4.84 -38.98 -30.83
CA ALA A 261 -3.58 -38.33 -30.47
C ALA A 261 -3.75 -37.29 -29.34
N ALA A 262 -4.98 -36.97 -28.93
CA ALA A 262 -5.22 -36.00 -27.86
C ALA A 262 -4.79 -36.57 -26.50
N VAL A 263 -4.11 -35.74 -25.69
CA VAL A 263 -3.71 -36.12 -24.33
C VAL A 263 -4.97 -36.19 -23.46
N SER A 264 -5.29 -37.36 -22.92
CA SER A 264 -6.58 -37.64 -22.24
C SER A 264 -6.37 -38.22 -20.83
N PRO A 265 -5.82 -37.44 -19.88
CA PRO A 265 -5.49 -37.95 -18.55
C PRO A 265 -6.75 -38.26 -17.71
N TRP A 266 -7.88 -37.63 -18.03
CA TRP A 266 -9.19 -37.87 -17.40
C TRP A 266 -10.16 -38.69 -18.25
N GLY A 267 -9.68 -39.29 -19.34
CA GLY A 267 -10.51 -40.01 -20.29
C GLY A 267 -11.26 -39.09 -21.25
N ARG A 268 -12.35 -39.62 -21.81
CA ARG A 268 -13.06 -39.03 -22.95
C ARG A 268 -13.71 -37.69 -22.60
N TRP A 269 -13.33 -36.62 -23.29
CA TRP A 269 -13.94 -35.30 -23.21
C TRP A 269 -14.58 -34.95 -24.55
N GLU A 270 -15.86 -34.57 -24.49
CA GLU A 270 -16.71 -34.44 -25.67
C GLU A 270 -17.10 -32.97 -25.91
N ASP A 271 -17.12 -32.58 -27.18
CA ASP A 271 -17.75 -31.33 -27.64
C ASP A 271 -18.89 -31.62 -28.63
N TYR A 272 -19.84 -30.70 -28.73
CA TYR A 272 -21.06 -30.84 -29.54
C TYR A 272 -21.22 -29.65 -30.50
N ILE A 273 -21.22 -29.93 -31.80
CA ILE A 273 -21.33 -28.93 -32.87
C ILE A 273 -22.66 -29.11 -33.60
N THR A 274 -23.51 -28.07 -33.64
CA THR A 274 -24.71 -28.06 -34.49
C THR A 274 -24.48 -27.15 -35.69
N GLN A 275 -24.56 -27.68 -36.90
CA GLN A 275 -24.34 -26.91 -38.13
C GLN A 275 -25.45 -27.13 -39.17
N GLY A 276 -26.29 -26.12 -39.38
CA GLY A 276 -27.30 -26.13 -40.45
C GLY A 276 -26.68 -26.03 -41.84
N GLY A 277 -27.21 -26.76 -42.83
CA GLY A 277 -26.69 -26.79 -44.19
C GLY A 277 -25.64 -27.87 -44.48
N VAL A 278 -25.12 -28.56 -43.45
CA VAL A 278 -24.18 -29.68 -43.64
C VAL A 278 -24.98 -30.95 -43.85
N ARG A 279 -24.93 -31.48 -45.08
CA ARG A 279 -25.61 -32.73 -45.49
C ARG A 279 -24.64 -33.81 -45.99
N ASP A 280 -23.36 -33.50 -46.09
CA ASP A 280 -22.32 -34.39 -46.60
C ASP A 280 -21.20 -34.62 -45.58
N SER A 281 -20.56 -35.79 -45.66
CA SER A 281 -19.51 -36.20 -44.74
C SER A 281 -18.21 -35.43 -44.91
N GLY A 282 -17.92 -34.86 -46.08
CA GLY A 282 -16.69 -34.12 -46.34
C GLY A 282 -16.63 -32.83 -45.52
N THR A 283 -17.67 -32.00 -45.64
CA THR A 283 -17.80 -30.76 -44.89
C THR A 283 -17.82 -31.00 -43.38
N ALA A 284 -18.58 -32.02 -42.94
CA ALA A 284 -18.65 -32.40 -41.54
C ALA A 284 -17.31 -32.86 -40.96
N THR A 285 -16.54 -33.63 -41.73
CA THR A 285 -15.22 -34.11 -41.32
C THR A 285 -14.25 -32.95 -41.16
N ILE A 286 -14.30 -31.95 -42.04
CA ILE A 286 -13.44 -30.75 -41.94
C ILE A 286 -13.74 -29.97 -40.66
N LEU A 287 -15.02 -29.73 -40.37
CA LEU A 287 -15.45 -29.00 -39.16
C LEU A 287 -15.09 -29.76 -37.87
N ALA A 288 -15.36 -31.06 -37.83
CA ALA A 288 -15.04 -31.89 -36.67
C ALA A 288 -13.52 -32.04 -36.47
N SER A 289 -12.75 -32.18 -37.55
CA SER A 289 -11.28 -32.25 -37.48
C SER A 289 -10.66 -30.94 -37.02
N ALA A 290 -11.22 -29.79 -37.40
CA ALA A 290 -10.76 -28.48 -36.95
C ALA A 290 -10.95 -28.32 -35.43
N ALA A 291 -12.12 -28.68 -34.90
CA ALA A 291 -12.39 -28.65 -33.46
C ALA A 291 -11.49 -29.62 -32.68
N LEU A 292 -11.33 -30.85 -33.17
CA LEU A 292 -10.44 -31.85 -32.58
C LEU A 292 -8.96 -31.44 -32.62
N ALA A 293 -8.53 -30.72 -33.66
CA ALA A 293 -7.17 -30.21 -33.75
C ALA A 293 -6.93 -29.07 -32.75
N SER A 294 -7.88 -28.15 -32.61
CA SER A 294 -7.77 -27.01 -31.68
C SER A 294 -7.76 -27.40 -30.21
N GLY A 295 -8.43 -28.49 -29.84
CA GLY A 295 -8.46 -29.01 -28.47
C GLY A 295 -7.60 -30.26 -28.26
N SER A 296 -6.62 -30.54 -29.12
CA SER A 296 -5.83 -31.79 -29.04
C SER A 296 -4.77 -31.79 -27.94
N ALA A 297 -4.38 -30.61 -27.46
CA ALA A 297 -3.30 -30.45 -26.49
C ALA A 297 -3.61 -29.27 -25.55
N GLU A 298 -2.83 -29.18 -24.47
CA GLU A 298 -2.78 -27.99 -23.63
C GLU A 298 -2.49 -26.77 -24.48
N ARG A 299 -3.33 -25.75 -24.36
CA ARG A 299 -3.12 -24.48 -25.04
C ARG A 299 -2.16 -23.66 -24.20
N VAL A 300 -1.28 -22.88 -24.83
CA VAL A 300 -0.28 -22.09 -24.10
C VAL A 300 -0.18 -20.70 -24.70
N GLN A 301 -0.66 -19.71 -23.96
CA GLN A 301 -0.45 -18.30 -24.28
C GLN A 301 0.95 -17.88 -23.82
N ILE A 302 1.77 -17.49 -24.78
CA ILE A 302 3.15 -17.10 -24.55
C ILE A 302 3.26 -15.58 -24.69
N THR A 303 3.49 -14.85 -23.60
CA THR A 303 3.65 -13.40 -23.64
C THR A 303 5.12 -13.04 -23.49
N ARG A 304 5.63 -12.14 -24.34
CA ARG A 304 7.01 -11.65 -24.30
C ARG A 304 7.00 -10.13 -24.23
N GLY A 305 7.42 -9.54 -23.12
CA GLY A 305 7.60 -8.10 -23.03
C GLY A 305 8.81 -7.66 -23.86
N LEU A 306 8.69 -6.52 -24.51
CA LEU A 306 9.64 -6.03 -25.51
C LEU A 306 10.47 -4.88 -24.96
N THR A 307 11.75 -4.84 -25.32
CA THR A 307 12.60 -3.65 -25.14
C THR A 307 12.98 -3.05 -26.49
N PHE A 308 12.84 -1.74 -26.65
CA PHE A 308 13.11 -1.08 -27.94
C PHE A 308 14.47 -0.37 -28.01
N GLY A 309 15.19 -0.29 -26.89
CA GLY A 309 16.49 0.39 -26.82
C GLY A 309 17.64 -0.44 -27.42
N ARG A 310 17.53 -1.78 -27.36
CA ARG A 310 18.58 -2.73 -27.76
C ARG A 310 18.08 -3.90 -28.63
N ALA A 311 16.79 -3.92 -28.97
CA ALA A 311 16.23 -4.96 -29.82
C ALA A 311 16.82 -4.89 -31.23
N GLU A 312 17.10 -6.06 -31.78
CA GLU A 312 17.48 -6.24 -33.19
C GLU A 312 16.24 -6.23 -34.08
N HIS A 313 15.14 -6.85 -33.62
CA HIS A 313 13.88 -6.91 -34.36
C HIS A 313 12.78 -6.11 -33.66
N LEU A 314 12.04 -5.33 -34.44
CA LEU A 314 10.98 -4.46 -33.96
C LEU A 314 9.63 -4.82 -34.61
N PRO A 315 8.52 -4.70 -33.87
CA PRO A 315 7.19 -4.87 -34.43
C PRO A 315 6.94 -3.83 -35.53
N TRP A 316 6.18 -4.24 -36.55
CA TRP A 316 5.81 -3.50 -37.77
C TRP A 316 6.94 -3.12 -38.72
N ARG A 317 8.20 -3.18 -38.26
CA ARG A 317 9.39 -3.12 -39.10
C ARG A 317 9.78 -4.51 -39.62
N ASP A 318 9.98 -5.46 -38.70
CA ASP A 318 10.51 -6.78 -39.02
C ASP A 318 9.45 -7.87 -38.96
N TYR A 319 8.51 -7.78 -38.02
CA TYR A 319 7.41 -8.73 -37.85
C TYR A 319 6.09 -8.04 -37.49
N ARG A 320 4.96 -8.69 -37.75
CA ARG A 320 3.61 -8.18 -37.45
C ARG A 320 2.68 -9.29 -36.97
N PRO A 321 1.51 -8.98 -36.39
CA PRO A 321 0.46 -9.97 -36.18
C PRO A 321 0.22 -10.83 -37.42
N GLY A 322 0.17 -12.15 -37.21
CA GLY A 322 0.10 -13.17 -38.27
C GLY A 322 1.41 -13.88 -38.58
N ASP A 323 2.55 -13.19 -38.49
CA ASP A 323 3.84 -13.78 -38.85
C ASP A 323 4.26 -14.89 -37.88
N HIS A 324 4.99 -15.89 -38.37
CA HIS A 324 5.67 -16.88 -37.53
C HIS A 324 7.10 -16.41 -37.27
N VAL A 325 7.47 -16.24 -36.01
CA VAL A 325 8.81 -15.80 -35.56
C VAL A 325 9.45 -16.89 -34.72
N ARG A 326 10.78 -16.83 -34.54
CA ARG A 326 11.47 -17.75 -33.65
C ARG A 326 11.63 -17.11 -32.28
N ALA A 327 11.09 -17.72 -31.24
CA ALA A 327 11.19 -17.23 -29.87
C ALA A 327 11.21 -18.40 -28.88
N ALA A 328 11.68 -18.14 -27.66
CA ALA A 328 11.63 -19.14 -26.59
C ALA A 328 10.18 -19.52 -26.28
N ALA A 329 9.87 -20.82 -26.31
CA ALA A 329 8.60 -21.39 -25.88
C ALA A 329 8.47 -21.38 -24.34
N ASP A 330 7.42 -21.98 -23.80
CA ASP A 330 7.20 -22.19 -22.36
C ASP A 330 8.30 -23.04 -21.71
N ASP A 331 8.83 -24.04 -22.43
CA ASP A 331 9.98 -24.84 -22.01
C ASP A 331 11.34 -24.12 -22.17
N GLY A 332 11.33 -22.88 -22.63
CA GLY A 332 12.52 -22.05 -22.90
C GLY A 332 13.27 -22.40 -24.19
N THR A 333 12.86 -23.44 -24.93
CA THR A 333 13.49 -23.81 -26.20
C THR A 333 13.05 -22.88 -27.33
N PRO A 334 13.94 -22.52 -28.27
CA PRO A 334 13.56 -21.66 -29.37
C PRO A 334 12.71 -22.43 -30.39
N GLN A 335 11.45 -22.03 -30.54
CA GLN A 335 10.47 -22.65 -31.44
C GLN A 335 9.89 -21.61 -32.41
N SER A 336 9.26 -22.10 -33.49
CA SER A 336 8.50 -21.26 -34.41
C SER A 336 7.13 -20.97 -33.80
N LEU A 337 6.90 -19.73 -33.39
CA LEU A 337 5.67 -19.30 -32.73
C LEU A 337 4.97 -18.23 -33.56
N ARG A 338 3.63 -18.31 -33.66
CA ARG A 338 2.83 -17.33 -34.42
C ARG A 338 2.55 -16.09 -33.59
N VAL A 339 2.76 -14.90 -34.14
CA VAL A 339 2.42 -13.63 -33.52
C VAL A 339 0.91 -13.43 -33.52
N ARG A 340 0.27 -13.50 -32.36
CA ARG A 340 -1.18 -13.33 -32.19
C ARG A 340 -1.60 -11.91 -31.88
N GLN A 341 -0.78 -11.17 -31.15
CA GLN A 341 -1.05 -9.77 -30.84
C GLN A 341 0.26 -9.02 -30.59
N VAL A 342 0.30 -7.77 -31.03
CA VAL A 342 1.30 -6.80 -30.58
C VAL A 342 0.59 -5.76 -29.73
N THR A 343 1.16 -5.46 -28.56
CA THR A 343 0.70 -4.38 -27.67
C THR A 343 1.80 -3.36 -27.52
N LEU A 344 1.48 -2.08 -27.72
CA LEU A 344 2.37 -0.95 -27.48
C LEU A 344 1.73 -0.01 -26.47
N SER A 345 2.50 0.40 -25.48
CA SER A 345 2.07 1.33 -24.44
C SER A 345 3.03 2.51 -24.37
N ARG A 346 2.51 3.68 -24.00
CA ARG A 346 3.32 4.83 -23.59
C ARG A 346 2.82 5.32 -22.24
N ASP A 347 3.74 5.44 -21.30
CA ASP A 347 3.49 5.98 -19.96
C ASP A 347 3.59 7.52 -19.91
N GLY A 348 3.33 8.09 -18.72
CA GLY A 348 3.38 9.53 -18.49
C GLY A 348 4.77 10.16 -18.64
N ASP A 349 5.83 9.35 -18.59
CA ASP A 349 7.22 9.77 -18.82
C ASP A 349 7.59 9.76 -20.31
N GLY A 350 6.66 9.30 -21.16
CA GLY A 350 6.81 9.27 -22.62
C GLY A 350 7.59 8.06 -23.13
N GLN A 351 7.92 7.10 -22.27
CA GLN A 351 8.64 5.89 -22.68
C GLN A 351 7.68 4.93 -23.38
N VAL A 352 8.11 4.41 -24.54
CA VAL A 352 7.34 3.39 -25.27
C VAL A 352 7.78 2.02 -24.77
N SER A 353 6.83 1.22 -24.32
CA SER A 353 6.99 -0.18 -23.92
C SER A 353 5.97 -1.05 -24.65
N GLY A 354 6.05 -2.36 -24.53
CA GLY A 354 5.10 -3.23 -25.21
C GLY A 354 5.34 -4.70 -24.94
N ASN A 355 4.46 -5.53 -25.50
CA ASN A 355 4.60 -6.98 -25.48
C ASN A 355 4.11 -7.58 -26.79
N VAL A 356 4.54 -8.81 -27.05
CA VAL A 356 4.00 -9.66 -28.10
C VAL A 356 3.40 -10.91 -27.47
N VAL A 357 2.19 -11.26 -27.90
CA VAL A 357 1.54 -12.52 -27.54
C VAL A 357 1.74 -13.50 -28.68
N LEU A 358 2.22 -14.70 -28.35
CA LEU A 358 2.64 -15.74 -29.27
C LEU A 358 1.81 -17.02 -29.05
N ASN A 359 1.58 -17.74 -30.15
CA ASN A 359 0.90 -19.02 -30.27
C ASN A 359 -0.61 -18.99 -29.95
N ASP A 360 -0.99 -18.86 -28.68
CA ASP A 360 -2.39 -18.74 -28.22
C ASP A 360 -2.66 -17.38 -27.58
N ARG A 361 -3.95 -17.00 -27.52
CA ARG A 361 -4.43 -15.78 -26.85
C ARG A 361 -5.68 -16.13 -26.03
N PHE A 362 -5.52 -16.24 -24.72
CA PHE A 362 -6.55 -16.64 -23.75
C PHE A 362 -7.48 -15.51 -23.32
N VAL A 363 -6.97 -14.28 -23.20
CA VAL A 363 -7.72 -13.13 -22.63
C VAL A 363 -9.05 -12.85 -23.34
N GLU A 364 -9.22 -13.28 -24.59
CA GLU A 364 -10.46 -13.09 -25.35
C GLU A 364 -11.20 -14.39 -25.71
N GLY A 365 -10.72 -15.57 -25.28
CA GLY A 365 -11.48 -16.82 -25.38
C GLY A 365 -12.72 -16.78 -24.49
N GLU A 366 -12.55 -16.39 -23.24
CA GLU A 366 -13.64 -16.21 -22.26
C GLU A 366 -14.59 -15.06 -22.66
N ILE A 367 -14.06 -13.95 -23.16
CA ILE A 367 -14.90 -12.83 -23.64
C ILE A 367 -15.62 -13.17 -24.95
N ARG A 368 -15.03 -13.97 -25.86
CA ARG A 368 -15.73 -14.50 -27.05
C ARG A 368 -16.78 -15.54 -26.69
N ARG A 369 -16.51 -16.43 -25.71
CA ARG A 369 -17.50 -17.33 -25.12
C ARG A 369 -18.63 -16.51 -24.48
N ALA A 370 -18.33 -15.51 -23.66
CA ALA A 370 -19.30 -14.63 -23.02
C ALA A 370 -20.08 -13.76 -24.03
N ARG A 371 -19.48 -13.31 -25.14
CA ARG A 371 -20.18 -12.63 -26.24
C ARG A 371 -21.09 -13.60 -27.01
N ARG A 372 -20.68 -14.87 -27.21
CA ARG A 372 -21.57 -15.93 -27.71
C ARG A 372 -22.76 -16.11 -26.77
N THR A 373 -22.53 -16.17 -25.47
CA THR A 373 -23.58 -16.27 -24.44
C THR A 373 -24.47 -15.02 -24.40
N GLN A 374 -23.93 -13.80 -24.49
CA GLN A 374 -24.74 -12.57 -24.57
C GLN A 374 -25.48 -12.42 -25.90
N SER A 375 -24.96 -12.98 -27.00
CA SER A 375 -25.66 -13.04 -28.29
C SER A 375 -26.79 -14.08 -28.27
N ILE A 376 -26.67 -15.11 -27.43
CA ILE A 376 -27.76 -16.04 -27.09
C ILE A 376 -28.85 -15.31 -26.28
N VAL A 377 -28.48 -14.40 -25.37
CA VAL A 377 -29.43 -13.57 -24.59
C VAL A 377 -30.12 -12.49 -25.44
N ASN A 378 -29.48 -11.99 -26.50
CA ASN A 378 -30.05 -11.00 -27.45
C ASN A 378 -30.71 -11.61 -28.71
N GLY A 379 -31.00 -12.91 -28.71
CA GLY A 379 -31.85 -13.53 -29.74
C GLY A 379 -31.20 -13.80 -31.10
N ALA A 380 -29.87 -13.91 -31.18
CA ALA A 380 -29.20 -14.46 -32.36
C ALA A 380 -28.77 -15.91 -32.08
N THR A 381 -29.75 -16.81 -32.00
CA THR A 381 -29.49 -18.24 -31.99
C THR A 381 -29.18 -18.71 -33.42
N ALA A 382 -27.90 -19.04 -33.65
CA ALA A 382 -27.57 -20.17 -34.52
C ALA A 382 -27.87 -21.46 -33.74
N SER A 383 -29.16 -21.72 -33.47
CA SER A 383 -29.64 -22.97 -32.89
C SER A 383 -31.05 -23.17 -33.40
N GLY A 384 -31.19 -24.03 -34.40
CA GLY A 384 -32.48 -24.53 -34.85
C GLY A 384 -32.96 -25.58 -33.85
N GLY A 385 -34.08 -25.29 -33.19
CA GLY A 385 -34.76 -26.19 -32.27
C GLY A 385 -36.26 -26.03 -32.42
N SER A 386 -36.82 -26.89 -33.26
CA SER A 386 -38.21 -27.33 -33.41
C SER A 386 -39.24 -26.82 -32.37
N GLY A 387 -40.37 -26.32 -32.87
CA GLY A 387 -41.53 -25.96 -32.06
C GLY A 387 -42.04 -27.12 -31.23
N ALA A 388 -42.09 -26.90 -29.92
CA ALA A 388 -43.06 -27.54 -29.04
C ALA A 388 -44.18 -26.52 -28.79
N GLN A 389 -45.40 -26.92 -29.16
CA GLN A 389 -46.62 -26.22 -28.79
C GLN A 389 -46.69 -26.12 -27.25
N PRO A 390 -47.09 -24.98 -26.64
CA PRO A 390 -47.15 -24.87 -25.20
C PRO A 390 -48.20 -25.84 -24.63
N ALA A 391 -47.83 -26.60 -23.59
CA ALA A 391 -48.82 -27.19 -22.71
C ALA A 391 -49.53 -26.05 -21.96
N PRO A 392 -50.88 -26.06 -21.87
CA PRO A 392 -51.58 -25.09 -21.08
C PRO A 392 -51.53 -25.52 -19.61
N GLU A 393 -50.72 -24.86 -18.80
CA GLU A 393 -50.97 -24.79 -17.37
C GLU A 393 -51.04 -23.32 -16.98
N GLY A 394 -52.11 -22.96 -16.26
CA GLY A 394 -52.23 -21.62 -15.70
C GLY A 394 -51.02 -21.31 -14.80
N PRO A 395 -50.83 -20.03 -14.41
CA PRO A 395 -49.69 -19.66 -13.56
C PRO A 395 -49.70 -20.53 -12.31
N ASP A 396 -48.64 -21.33 -12.13
CA ASP A 396 -48.41 -22.09 -10.91
C ASP A 396 -48.56 -21.13 -9.72
N THR A 397 -49.47 -21.37 -8.79
CA THR A 397 -49.70 -20.44 -7.66
C THR A 397 -49.02 -20.87 -6.36
N ARG A 398 -48.27 -21.98 -6.40
CA ARG A 398 -47.57 -22.54 -5.23
C ARG A 398 -46.35 -21.69 -4.85
N ARG A 399 -45.96 -21.72 -3.58
CA ARG A 399 -44.77 -21.00 -3.07
C ARG A 399 -43.62 -21.96 -2.80
N PRO A 400 -42.36 -21.58 -3.06
CA PRO A 400 -41.19 -22.36 -2.65
C PRO A 400 -41.15 -22.64 -1.15
N ALA A 401 -40.53 -23.74 -0.73
CA ALA A 401 -40.13 -23.96 0.66
C ALA A 401 -38.99 -23.02 1.08
N ALA A 402 -38.74 -22.90 2.39
CA ALA A 402 -37.63 -22.11 2.92
C ALA A 402 -36.29 -22.84 2.66
N PRO A 403 -35.25 -22.15 2.18
CA PRO A 403 -33.90 -22.72 2.11
C PRO A 403 -33.39 -23.10 3.52
N ALA A 404 -32.74 -24.25 3.63
CA ALA A 404 -32.19 -24.76 4.88
C ALA A 404 -30.67 -24.60 4.94
N GLY A 405 -30.09 -24.58 6.14
CA GLY A 405 -28.63 -24.63 6.32
C GLY A 405 -27.89 -23.39 5.82
N LEU A 406 -28.46 -22.19 6.00
CA LEU A 406 -27.74 -20.94 5.73
C LEU A 406 -26.51 -20.84 6.64
N ILE A 407 -25.34 -20.73 6.02
CA ILE A 407 -24.05 -20.46 6.64
C ILE A 407 -23.49 -19.19 6.00
N VAL A 408 -22.91 -18.31 6.80
CA VAL A 408 -22.27 -17.08 6.31
C VAL A 408 -20.84 -17.03 6.83
N ASP A 409 -19.89 -17.12 5.89
CA ASP A 409 -18.48 -16.93 6.14
C ASP A 409 -18.09 -15.47 5.86
N THR A 410 -17.14 -14.94 6.62
CA THR A 410 -16.70 -13.54 6.50
C THR A 410 -15.19 -13.48 6.28
N VAL A 411 -14.77 -12.56 5.41
CA VAL A 411 -13.37 -12.24 5.16
C VAL A 411 -13.21 -10.72 5.10
N ASP A 412 -12.09 -10.22 5.56
CA ASP A 412 -11.70 -8.83 5.42
C ASP A 412 -10.88 -8.62 4.14
N TYR A 413 -10.93 -7.40 3.60
CA TYR A 413 -10.12 -6.97 2.47
C TYR A 413 -9.92 -5.46 2.51
N LEU A 414 -8.91 -4.96 1.82
CA LEU A 414 -8.68 -3.53 1.62
C LEU A 414 -9.37 -3.07 0.33
N ASP A 415 -10.22 -2.05 0.42
CA ASP A 415 -10.81 -1.42 -0.77
C ASP A 415 -9.80 -0.55 -1.54
N SER A 416 -10.21 0.02 -2.67
CA SER A 416 -9.32 0.84 -3.53
C SER A 416 -8.80 2.10 -2.84
N ASP A 417 -9.48 2.57 -1.80
CA ASP A 417 -9.07 3.70 -0.98
C ASP A 417 -8.21 3.25 0.21
N GLY A 418 -7.99 1.93 0.34
CA GLY A 418 -7.23 1.24 1.37
C GLY A 418 -7.99 1.11 2.70
N ALA A 419 -9.31 1.29 2.75
CA ALA A 419 -10.08 1.08 3.98
C ALA A 419 -10.37 -0.41 4.19
N ALA A 420 -10.29 -0.88 5.44
CA ALA A 420 -10.66 -2.23 5.80
C ALA A 420 -12.17 -2.43 5.64
N ARG A 421 -12.56 -3.38 4.78
CA ARG A 421 -13.94 -3.75 4.47
C ARG A 421 -14.14 -5.24 4.65
N GLY A 422 -15.36 -5.61 5.01
CA GLY A 422 -15.80 -6.99 5.05
C GLY A 422 -16.48 -7.42 3.77
N GLN A 423 -16.23 -8.65 3.38
CA GLN A 423 -17.01 -9.43 2.45
C GLN A 423 -17.61 -10.63 3.17
N ILE A 424 -18.82 -11.02 2.76
CA ILE A 424 -19.46 -12.25 3.19
C ILE A 424 -19.63 -13.20 2.03
N THR A 425 -19.54 -14.49 2.32
CA THR A 425 -19.96 -15.60 1.47
C THR A 425 -21.08 -16.35 2.19
N ALA A 426 -22.31 -16.19 1.71
CA ALA A 426 -23.48 -16.88 2.24
C ALA A 426 -23.78 -18.11 1.39
N THR A 427 -23.91 -19.29 1.99
CA THR A 427 -24.28 -20.55 1.31
C THR A 427 -25.47 -21.20 2.00
N TRP A 428 -26.39 -21.79 1.24
CA TRP A 428 -27.58 -22.49 1.76
C TRP A 428 -27.86 -23.77 0.97
N GLY A 429 -28.76 -24.62 1.46
CA GLY A 429 -29.22 -25.81 0.74
C GLY A 429 -30.20 -25.45 -0.38
N LEU A 430 -30.10 -26.14 -1.52
CA LEU A 430 -31.04 -26.01 -2.63
C LEU A 430 -32.47 -26.37 -2.21
N VAL A 431 -33.42 -25.65 -2.79
CA VAL A 431 -34.86 -25.90 -2.64
C VAL A 431 -35.37 -26.54 -3.93
N ASP A 432 -36.03 -27.68 -3.80
CA ASP A 432 -36.64 -28.43 -4.91
C ASP A 432 -38.14 -28.66 -4.70
N THR A 433 -38.71 -28.06 -3.65
CA THR A 433 -40.06 -28.30 -3.15
C THR A 433 -40.83 -27.01 -2.88
N ALA A 434 -42.14 -27.07 -3.04
CA ALA A 434 -43.09 -26.06 -2.59
C ALA A 434 -43.41 -26.23 -1.09
N THR A 435 -44.06 -25.23 -0.49
CA THR A 435 -44.45 -25.26 0.94
C THR A 435 -45.38 -26.41 1.33
N ASP A 436 -46.05 -27.05 0.37
CA ASP A 436 -46.89 -28.23 0.56
C ASP A 436 -46.14 -29.56 0.42
N GLY A 437 -44.82 -29.51 0.19
CA GLY A 437 -43.94 -30.67 0.03
C GLY A 437 -43.94 -31.28 -1.37
N THR A 438 -44.65 -30.69 -2.34
CA THR A 438 -44.61 -31.14 -3.74
C THR A 438 -43.39 -30.58 -4.47
N ALA A 439 -42.89 -31.27 -5.50
CA ALA A 439 -41.75 -30.79 -6.29
C ALA A 439 -42.07 -29.46 -6.99
N MET A 440 -41.08 -28.57 -7.05
CA MET A 440 -41.20 -27.25 -7.67
C MET A 440 -39.85 -26.75 -8.20
N GLU A 441 -39.86 -26.10 -9.36
CA GLU A 441 -38.68 -25.48 -9.96
C GLU A 441 -38.44 -24.07 -9.39
N ILE A 442 -37.20 -23.80 -8.99
CA ILE A 442 -36.79 -22.51 -8.41
C ILE A 442 -36.12 -21.68 -9.50
N GLY A 443 -36.46 -20.40 -9.55
CA GLY A 443 -35.86 -19.45 -10.49
C GLY A 443 -34.67 -18.71 -9.86
N ALA A 444 -34.78 -18.35 -8.58
CA ALA A 444 -33.79 -17.53 -7.91
C ALA A 444 -33.83 -17.67 -6.38
N TYR A 445 -32.78 -17.21 -5.70
CA TYR A 445 -32.74 -16.99 -4.27
C TYR A 445 -32.43 -15.53 -3.95
N GLU A 446 -33.14 -14.95 -3.00
CA GLU A 446 -32.89 -13.59 -2.53
C GLU A 446 -32.25 -13.61 -1.14
N LEU A 447 -31.04 -13.05 -1.03
CA LEU A 447 -30.35 -12.86 0.23
C LEU A 447 -30.69 -11.50 0.84
N TYR A 448 -31.06 -11.50 2.11
CA TYR A 448 -31.35 -10.30 2.89
C TYR A 448 -30.38 -10.15 4.05
N HIS A 449 -30.06 -8.90 4.40
CA HIS A 449 -29.14 -8.55 5.47
C HIS A 449 -29.65 -7.35 6.29
N ARG A 450 -29.14 -7.23 7.51
CA ARG A 450 -29.25 -6.03 8.37
C ARG A 450 -28.16 -6.03 9.45
N PRO A 451 -27.81 -4.87 10.03
CA PRO A 451 -27.04 -4.85 11.28
C PRO A 451 -27.78 -5.64 12.37
N ASN A 452 -27.07 -6.41 13.19
CA ASN A 452 -27.67 -7.24 14.25
C ASN A 452 -27.99 -6.44 15.51
N VAL A 453 -28.71 -5.33 15.34
CA VAL A 453 -29.20 -4.48 16.42
C VAL A 453 -30.73 -4.48 16.43
N VAL A 454 -31.30 -4.18 17.60
CA VAL A 454 -32.75 -4.19 17.80
C VAL A 454 -33.41 -3.20 16.83
N ASP A 455 -34.52 -3.62 16.22
CA ASP A 455 -35.35 -2.83 15.29
C ASP A 455 -34.70 -2.38 13.97
N ALA A 456 -33.52 -2.89 13.61
CA ALA A 456 -32.93 -2.62 12.29
C ALA A 456 -33.79 -3.23 11.14
N PRO A 457 -34.11 -2.46 10.09
CA PRO A 457 -34.85 -2.95 8.93
C PRO A 457 -34.01 -3.90 8.07
N TRP A 458 -34.67 -4.85 7.42
CA TRP A 458 -34.05 -5.78 6.47
C TRP A 458 -33.99 -5.20 5.07
N TYR A 459 -32.83 -5.32 4.43
CA TYR A 459 -32.63 -4.95 3.03
C TYR A 459 -32.26 -6.18 2.19
N LYS A 460 -32.58 -6.18 0.90
CA LYS A 460 -32.12 -7.21 -0.04
C LYS A 460 -30.65 -6.89 -0.38
N ALA A 461 -29.75 -7.82 -0.07
CA ALA A 461 -28.33 -7.70 -0.36
C ALA A 461 -28.07 -8.00 -1.85
N THR A 462 -28.45 -9.20 -2.28
CA THR A 462 -28.22 -9.70 -3.64
C THR A 462 -29.22 -10.82 -3.98
N GLU A 463 -29.12 -11.33 -5.20
CA GLU A 463 -29.93 -12.44 -5.72
C GLU A 463 -29.06 -13.37 -6.56
N THR A 464 -29.31 -14.67 -6.46
CA THR A 464 -28.69 -15.71 -7.30
C THR A 464 -29.75 -16.41 -8.12
N VAL A 465 -29.36 -17.00 -9.25
CA VAL A 465 -30.25 -17.79 -10.11
C VAL A 465 -30.01 -19.27 -9.78
N ASP A 466 -31.07 -20.04 -9.59
CA ASP A 466 -30.93 -21.49 -9.34
C ASP A 466 -30.16 -22.17 -10.50
N PRO A 467 -29.22 -23.10 -10.23
CA PRO A 467 -28.94 -23.75 -8.95
C PRO A 467 -27.83 -23.08 -8.11
N ASP A 468 -27.51 -21.80 -8.32
CA ASP A 468 -26.50 -21.13 -7.51
C ASP A 468 -27.03 -20.87 -6.09
N ASN A 469 -26.51 -21.63 -5.13
CA ASN A 469 -26.88 -21.59 -3.71
C ASN A 469 -25.87 -20.84 -2.83
N THR A 470 -24.96 -20.10 -3.46
CA THR A 470 -23.94 -19.28 -2.80
C THR A 470 -23.99 -17.86 -3.33
N ALA A 471 -23.96 -16.88 -2.42
CA ALA A 471 -23.94 -15.46 -2.74
C ALA A 471 -22.83 -14.73 -2.00
N TRP A 472 -22.17 -13.81 -2.70
CA TRP A 472 -21.19 -12.89 -2.12
C TRP A 472 -21.78 -11.49 -2.00
N TYR A 473 -21.44 -10.78 -0.92
CA TYR A 473 -21.72 -9.36 -0.78
C TYR A 473 -20.57 -8.67 -0.06
N SER A 474 -20.20 -7.48 -0.51
CA SER A 474 -19.03 -6.76 -0.01
C SER A 474 -19.39 -5.34 0.41
N GLY A 475 -18.56 -4.72 1.24
CA GLY A 475 -18.75 -3.34 1.69
C GLY A 475 -19.28 -3.22 3.10
N TYR A 476 -19.17 -4.27 3.91
CA TYR A 476 -19.43 -4.20 5.34
C TYR A 476 -18.28 -3.49 6.06
N ASN A 477 -18.58 -2.88 7.21
CA ASN A 477 -17.53 -2.45 8.13
C ASN A 477 -17.03 -3.66 8.92
N VAL A 478 -15.72 -3.80 9.03
CA VAL A 478 -15.09 -4.87 9.82
C VAL A 478 -15.45 -4.74 11.31
N GLY A 479 -15.59 -5.86 12.02
CA GLY A 479 -15.93 -5.90 13.44
C GLY A 479 -17.40 -5.65 13.80
N GLU A 480 -18.25 -5.23 12.86
CA GLU A 480 -19.69 -5.12 13.08
C GLU A 480 -20.40 -6.49 13.03
N GLU A 481 -21.45 -6.67 13.83
CA GLU A 481 -22.29 -7.87 13.77
C GLU A 481 -23.48 -7.66 12.82
N TRP A 482 -23.65 -8.59 11.87
CA TRP A 482 -24.69 -8.54 10.85
C TRP A 482 -25.53 -9.83 10.86
N ALA A 483 -26.83 -9.68 10.61
CA ALA A 483 -27.77 -10.80 10.49
C ALA A 483 -28.23 -10.98 9.05
N PHE A 484 -28.33 -12.24 8.63
CA PHE A 484 -28.65 -12.68 7.27
C PHE A 484 -29.82 -13.66 7.26
N LYS A 485 -30.57 -13.68 6.16
CA LYS A 485 -31.58 -14.70 5.87
C LYS A 485 -31.80 -14.79 4.36
N VAL A 486 -32.19 -15.96 3.86
CA VAL A 486 -32.39 -16.20 2.42
C VAL A 486 -33.78 -16.77 2.16
N ARG A 487 -34.36 -16.53 0.98
CA ARG A 487 -35.59 -17.17 0.52
C ARG A 487 -35.50 -17.56 -0.95
N ALA A 488 -36.22 -18.61 -1.35
CA ALA A 488 -36.34 -19.01 -2.76
C ALA A 488 -37.50 -18.28 -3.47
N ILE A 489 -37.40 -18.16 -4.79
CA ILE A 489 -38.40 -17.57 -5.71
C ILE A 489 -38.76 -18.61 -6.78
N GLY A 490 -40.05 -18.88 -7.01
CA GLY A 490 -40.48 -19.88 -8.00
C GLY A 490 -40.19 -19.44 -9.44
N GLN A 491 -39.73 -20.37 -10.29
CA GLN A 491 -39.31 -20.06 -11.67
C GLN A 491 -40.46 -19.54 -12.55
N HIS A 492 -41.62 -20.19 -12.49
CA HIS A 492 -42.73 -19.93 -13.43
C HIS A 492 -43.73 -18.89 -12.93
N ASN A 493 -43.67 -18.51 -11.65
CA ASN A 493 -44.66 -17.63 -11.01
C ASN A 493 -44.06 -16.44 -10.25
N SER A 494 -42.74 -16.43 -10.06
CA SER A 494 -42.00 -15.40 -9.32
C SER A 494 -42.54 -15.15 -7.91
N LEU A 495 -43.22 -16.14 -7.31
CA LEU A 495 -43.77 -16.01 -5.96
C LEU A 495 -42.66 -16.30 -4.93
N PRO A 496 -42.47 -15.43 -3.93
CA PRO A 496 -41.48 -15.66 -2.88
C PRO A 496 -41.95 -16.72 -1.88
N GLY A 497 -41.03 -17.60 -1.48
CA GLY A 497 -41.18 -18.52 -0.36
C GLY A 497 -40.96 -17.87 1.01
N PRO A 498 -41.11 -18.63 2.10
CA PRO A 498 -40.69 -18.20 3.43
C PRO A 498 -39.16 -18.05 3.51
N PHE A 499 -38.71 -17.24 4.47
CA PHE A 499 -37.28 -17.08 4.76
C PHE A 499 -36.72 -18.28 5.53
N SER A 500 -35.43 -18.54 5.36
CA SER A 500 -34.61 -19.36 6.25
C SER A 500 -34.60 -18.79 7.67
N ASP A 501 -34.10 -19.58 8.61
CA ASP A 501 -33.66 -19.07 9.91
C ASP A 501 -32.59 -17.97 9.73
N GLN A 502 -32.55 -17.05 10.68
CA GLN A 502 -31.59 -15.95 10.68
C GLN A 502 -30.21 -16.47 11.11
N TYR A 503 -29.17 -16.03 10.40
CA TYR A 503 -27.77 -16.30 10.74
C TYR A 503 -27.07 -14.99 11.07
N ALA A 504 -26.58 -14.84 12.30
CA ALA A 504 -25.83 -13.67 12.73
C ALA A 504 -24.33 -13.99 12.78
N VAL A 505 -23.50 -13.08 12.27
CA VAL A 505 -22.04 -13.22 12.24
C VAL A 505 -21.36 -11.87 12.40
N THR A 506 -20.22 -11.85 13.09
CA THR A 506 -19.33 -10.69 13.13
C THR A 506 -18.48 -10.67 11.87
N ILE A 507 -18.44 -9.53 11.20
CA ILE A 507 -17.58 -9.33 10.03
C ILE A 507 -16.12 -9.40 10.46
N ALA A 508 -15.34 -10.28 9.82
CA ALA A 508 -13.92 -10.43 10.08
C ALA A 508 -13.19 -9.08 10.00
N ALA A 509 -12.18 -8.92 10.85
CA ALA A 509 -11.29 -7.77 10.87
C ALA A 509 -9.86 -8.29 10.83
N ASP A 510 -8.99 -7.52 10.20
CA ASP A 510 -7.56 -7.76 10.24
C ASP A 510 -7.03 -7.65 11.67
N THR A 511 -6.32 -8.69 12.12
CA THR A 511 -5.72 -8.77 13.44
C THR A 511 -4.19 -8.81 13.41
N ASP A 512 -3.60 -8.78 12.21
CA ASP A 512 -2.17 -8.92 12.03
C ASP A 512 -1.49 -7.54 12.16
N PRO A 513 -0.67 -7.29 13.20
CA PRO A 513 -0.04 -6.00 13.39
C PRO A 513 1.00 -5.70 12.30
N PRO A 514 1.23 -4.42 11.97
CA PRO A 514 2.27 -4.04 11.04
C PRO A 514 3.66 -4.42 11.58
N PRO A 515 4.67 -4.56 10.70
CA PRO A 515 6.05 -4.79 11.11
C PRO A 515 6.55 -3.74 12.10
N VAL A 516 7.44 -4.14 13.01
CA VAL A 516 8.07 -3.22 13.97
C VAL A 516 8.91 -2.18 13.20
N PRO A 517 8.74 -0.86 13.40
CA PRO A 517 9.54 0.15 12.72
C PRO A 517 11.05 -0.02 12.96
N SER A 518 11.86 0.37 11.96
CA SER A 518 13.30 0.57 12.14
C SER A 518 13.59 1.62 13.23
N ALA A 519 14.79 1.58 13.79
CA ALA A 519 15.20 2.52 14.84
C ALA A 519 15.20 3.97 14.30
N PRO A 520 14.60 4.95 15.01
CA PRO A 520 14.62 6.34 14.57
C PRO A 520 16.06 6.89 14.53
N VAL A 521 16.36 7.71 13.53
CA VAL A 521 17.62 8.45 13.45
C VAL A 521 17.41 9.86 13.97
N LEU A 522 18.03 10.15 15.11
CA LEU A 522 17.92 11.44 15.79
C LEU A 522 19.04 12.40 15.36
N SER A 523 18.69 13.68 15.20
CA SER A 523 19.67 14.76 15.06
C SER A 523 19.22 15.99 15.83
N THR A 524 20.15 16.82 16.30
CA THR A 524 19.84 17.96 17.17
C THR A 524 20.43 19.27 16.67
N ARG A 525 19.70 20.37 16.91
CA ARG A 525 20.18 21.74 16.65
C ARG A 525 19.39 22.75 17.47
N LEU A 526 20.06 23.63 18.24
CA LEU A 526 19.43 24.77 18.93
C LEU A 526 18.22 24.39 19.81
N GLY A 527 18.33 23.35 20.64
CA GLY A 527 17.23 22.91 21.51
C GLY A 527 16.09 22.21 20.76
N VAL A 528 16.35 21.76 19.53
CA VAL A 528 15.41 21.01 18.70
C VAL A 528 15.95 19.61 18.42
N ILE A 529 15.10 18.60 18.53
CA ILE A 529 15.39 17.21 18.12
C ILE A 529 14.58 16.90 16.86
N HIS A 530 15.25 16.45 15.80
CA HIS A 530 14.63 15.88 14.61
C HIS A 530 14.63 14.36 14.71
N VAL A 531 13.44 13.76 14.69
CA VAL A 531 13.24 12.32 14.67
C VAL A 531 12.99 11.91 13.23
N ASN A 532 13.91 11.18 12.60
CA ASN A 532 13.75 10.70 11.24
C ASN A 532 13.48 9.20 11.22
N TRP A 533 12.57 8.77 10.36
CA TRP A 533 12.29 7.37 10.11
C TRP A 533 12.30 7.09 8.60
N ASP A 534 12.87 5.96 8.20
CA ASP A 534 13.12 5.58 6.80
C ASP A 534 11.89 4.97 6.10
N GLY A 535 10.80 4.76 6.82
CA GLY A 535 9.58 4.14 6.30
C GLY A 535 9.62 2.61 6.25
N LEU A 536 10.64 1.99 6.85
CA LEU A 536 10.87 0.56 6.81
C LEU A 536 10.68 -0.09 8.19
N GLY A 537 10.40 -1.39 8.16
CA GLY A 537 10.46 -2.25 9.33
C GLY A 537 11.89 -2.54 9.80
N SER A 538 12.00 -3.12 10.99
CA SER A 538 13.27 -3.32 11.70
C SER A 538 14.25 -4.28 11.02
N ALA A 539 13.80 -5.12 10.09
CA ALA A 539 14.65 -5.96 9.25
C ALA A 539 14.82 -5.41 7.81
N GLY A 540 14.38 -4.16 7.55
CA GLY A 540 14.46 -3.48 6.25
C GLY A 540 13.32 -3.82 5.29
N GLU A 541 12.27 -4.50 5.75
CA GLU A 541 11.05 -4.79 5.03
C GLU A 541 10.21 -3.53 4.78
N PRO A 542 9.54 -3.39 3.62
CA PRO A 542 8.62 -2.29 3.39
C PRO A 542 7.37 -2.43 4.29
N MET A 543 6.80 -1.30 4.71
CA MET A 543 5.51 -1.32 5.40
C MET A 543 4.40 -1.85 4.45
N PRO A 544 3.45 -2.66 4.95
CA PRO A 544 2.39 -3.21 4.12
C PRO A 544 1.40 -2.14 3.66
N ALA A 545 0.52 -2.50 2.71
CA ALA A 545 -0.39 -1.56 2.06
C ALA A 545 -1.46 -0.97 3.00
N ASP A 546 -1.77 -1.65 4.10
CA ASP A 546 -2.68 -1.23 5.18
C ASP A 546 -2.03 -0.31 6.22
N TYR A 547 -0.72 -0.05 6.15
CA TYR A 547 -0.04 0.87 7.06
C TYR A 547 -0.71 2.25 7.03
N GLN A 548 -0.95 2.82 8.21
CA GLN A 548 -1.58 4.13 8.35
C GLN A 548 -0.58 5.19 8.79
N HIS A 549 0.01 5.03 9.97
CA HIS A 549 0.87 6.04 10.59
C HIS A 549 1.82 5.42 11.62
N THR A 550 2.82 6.20 12.02
CA THR A 550 3.79 5.81 13.07
C THR A 550 3.72 6.78 14.23
N ILE A 551 3.45 6.27 15.43
CA ILE A 551 3.42 7.04 16.67
C ILE A 551 4.85 7.28 17.14
N VAL A 552 5.17 8.53 17.47
CA VAL A 552 6.45 8.93 18.07
C VAL A 552 6.26 9.09 19.57
N GLN A 553 6.93 8.24 20.35
CA GLN A 553 6.93 8.33 21.81
C GLN A 553 8.28 8.83 22.33
N MET A 554 8.25 9.69 23.34
CA MET A 554 9.43 10.19 24.02
C MET A 554 9.32 9.96 25.52
N ARG A 555 10.48 9.93 26.18
CA ARG A 555 10.58 10.04 27.63
C ARG A 555 11.77 10.90 28.03
N ASP A 556 11.68 11.46 29.24
CA ASP A 556 12.64 12.44 29.77
C ASP A 556 13.77 11.82 30.60
N ALA A 557 13.66 10.53 30.97
CA ALA A 557 14.63 9.83 31.81
C ALA A 557 14.92 8.41 31.29
N ASP A 558 16.17 7.97 31.48
CA ASP A 558 16.58 6.57 31.33
C ASP A 558 15.94 5.74 32.46
N PRO A 559 15.48 4.50 32.23
CA PRO A 559 15.33 3.53 33.30
C PRO A 559 16.73 3.25 33.85
N TRP A 560 17.13 4.02 34.85
CA TRP A 560 18.45 3.89 35.45
C TRP A 560 18.64 2.50 36.06
N VAL A 561 19.31 1.63 35.31
CA VAL A 561 20.02 0.47 35.83
C VAL A 561 21.33 0.98 36.42
N HIS A 562 21.30 1.41 37.67
CA HIS A 562 22.53 1.62 38.44
C HIS A 562 22.98 0.29 39.05
N THR A 563 23.57 -0.60 38.25
CA THR A 563 24.26 -1.77 38.81
C THR A 563 25.57 -1.30 39.45
N PHE A 564 25.64 -1.32 40.78
CA PHE A 564 26.89 -1.13 41.51
C PHE A 564 27.37 -2.49 42.03
N ASP A 565 28.22 -3.19 41.28
CA ASP A 565 29.01 -4.29 41.83
C ASP A 565 30.11 -3.70 42.73
N TYR A 566 29.79 -3.48 44.00
CA TYR A 566 30.66 -2.72 44.88
C TYR A 566 31.59 -3.61 45.72
N THR A 567 32.90 -3.45 45.55
CA THR A 567 33.93 -3.91 46.50
C THR A 567 34.82 -2.71 46.90
N GLY A 568 34.41 -1.96 47.92
CA GLY A 568 35.12 -0.76 48.45
C GLY A 568 34.32 -0.01 49.54
N PRO A 569 34.66 1.26 49.90
CA PRO A 569 33.84 2.16 50.75
C PRO A 569 32.86 3.08 49.96
N PRO A 570 31.54 3.07 50.25
CA PRO A 570 30.52 3.61 49.35
C PRO A 570 30.67 5.08 48.97
N GLN A 571 30.19 5.42 47.78
CA GLN A 571 30.18 6.78 47.24
C GLN A 571 28.74 7.30 47.05
N TYR A 572 28.63 8.62 46.84
CA TYR A 572 27.36 9.32 46.59
C TYR A 572 26.48 8.54 45.59
N PRO A 573 25.16 8.38 45.86
CA PRO A 573 24.35 9.05 46.89
C PRO A 573 24.37 8.39 48.28
N PHE A 574 25.11 7.30 48.49
CA PHE A 574 25.12 6.59 49.77
C PHE A 574 26.06 7.21 50.79
N THR A 575 25.64 7.23 52.05
CA THR A 575 26.51 7.59 53.19
C THR A 575 26.67 6.37 54.10
N VAL A 576 27.91 6.00 54.45
CA VAL A 576 28.19 4.96 55.47
C VAL A 576 28.58 5.59 56.80
N SER A 577 28.01 5.03 57.86
CA SER A 577 28.39 5.33 59.25
C SER A 577 28.83 4.04 59.94
N GLU A 578 30.05 4.02 60.48
CA GLU A 578 30.61 2.89 61.23
C GLU A 578 30.76 3.23 62.72
N GLY A 579 30.31 2.35 63.62
CA GLY A 579 30.56 2.43 65.08
C GLY A 579 29.46 3.06 65.95
N THR A 580 29.79 3.46 67.19
CA THR A 580 28.87 4.20 68.09
C THR A 580 28.59 5.57 67.50
N TRP A 581 27.44 5.74 66.88
CA TRP A 581 27.05 7.02 66.34
C TRP A 581 26.27 7.83 67.38
N ASN A 582 26.82 8.99 67.74
CA ASN A 582 26.12 10.11 68.36
C ASN A 582 26.41 11.33 67.46
N GLY A 583 25.70 11.44 66.34
CA GLY A 583 25.89 12.50 65.35
C GLY A 583 24.57 12.88 64.67
N THR A 584 24.59 13.99 63.93
CA THR A 584 23.47 14.43 63.11
C THR A 584 23.80 14.26 61.63
N ALA A 585 23.11 13.37 60.95
CA ALA A 585 23.04 13.36 59.48
C ALA A 585 21.81 14.18 59.11
N GLU A 586 22.03 15.29 58.39
CA GLU A 586 20.97 16.21 57.94
C GLU A 586 19.87 16.51 58.98
N GLY A 587 20.29 16.79 60.23
CA GLY A 587 19.36 17.22 61.29
C GLY A 587 18.77 16.13 62.19
N MET A 588 19.10 14.85 62.01
CA MET A 588 18.59 13.75 62.85
C MET A 588 19.62 13.16 63.82
N PRO A 589 19.31 13.04 65.13
CA PRO A 589 20.13 12.26 66.06
C PRO A 589 19.72 10.77 66.07
N PHE A 590 20.64 9.84 65.75
CA PHE A 590 20.52 8.42 66.15
C PHE A 590 21.52 8.10 67.26
N ALA A 591 21.18 7.11 68.09
CA ALA A 591 22.07 6.48 69.05
C ALA A 591 21.93 4.95 68.96
N GLY A 592 23.00 4.24 68.59
CA GLY A 592 23.01 2.78 68.40
C GLY A 592 24.40 2.21 68.11
N TYR A 593 24.51 0.87 68.10
CA TYR A 593 25.71 0.10 67.74
C TYR A 593 25.44 -0.62 66.41
N GLY A 594 26.16 -0.30 65.32
CA GLY A 594 26.01 -0.98 64.01
C GLY A 594 26.71 -0.25 62.85
N ASN A 595 26.85 -0.92 61.70
CA ASN A 595 27.28 -0.30 60.44
C ASN A 595 26.04 -0.01 59.59
N PHE A 596 25.78 1.27 59.28
CA PHE A 596 24.58 1.68 58.54
C PHE A 596 24.94 2.14 57.13
N LEU A 597 24.19 1.65 56.14
CA LEU A 597 24.13 2.25 54.82
C LEU A 597 22.84 3.07 54.69
N LEU A 598 23.00 4.36 54.41
CA LEU A 598 21.89 5.29 54.29
C LEU A 598 21.70 5.72 52.83
N TYR A 599 20.44 5.66 52.37
CA TYR A 599 20.00 6.19 51.08
C TYR A 599 18.79 7.09 51.28
N ASP A 600 18.86 8.32 50.76
CA ASP A 600 17.75 9.28 50.80
C ASP A 600 16.96 9.22 49.49
N PHE A 601 15.66 8.92 49.59
CA PHE A 601 14.77 8.91 48.43
C PHE A 601 14.39 10.31 47.94
N GLY A 602 14.67 11.35 48.72
CA GLY A 602 14.36 12.75 48.40
C GLY A 602 12.87 13.11 48.52
N THR A 603 11.97 12.29 47.99
CA THR A 603 10.50 12.48 48.02
C THR A 603 9.76 11.23 48.53
N VAL A 604 8.48 11.41 48.90
CA VAL A 604 7.51 10.31 49.07
C VAL A 604 7.04 9.81 47.69
N ASP A 605 6.44 8.62 47.60
CA ASP A 605 5.99 7.95 46.36
C ASP A 605 7.11 7.34 45.49
N GLN A 606 7.86 6.42 46.08
CA GLN A 606 8.99 5.75 45.42
C GLN A 606 8.87 4.23 45.49
N VAL A 607 9.38 3.56 44.46
CA VAL A 607 9.53 2.10 44.41
C VAL A 607 11.00 1.78 44.14
N VAL A 608 11.57 0.84 44.88
CA VAL A 608 12.97 0.42 44.79
C VAL A 608 13.06 -1.09 44.76
N GLU A 609 13.98 -1.64 44.00
CA GLU A 609 14.37 -3.05 44.00
C GLU A 609 15.82 -3.19 44.51
N LEU A 610 16.01 -4.13 45.42
CA LEU A 610 17.23 -4.37 46.18
C LEU A 610 17.72 -5.79 45.91
N ASP A 611 18.85 -5.95 45.24
CA ASP A 611 19.50 -7.26 45.07
C ASP A 611 20.41 -7.52 46.28
N VAL A 612 20.00 -8.43 47.15
CA VAL A 612 20.70 -8.79 48.38
C VAL A 612 21.47 -10.09 48.17
N TYR A 613 22.77 -10.07 48.43
CA TYR A 613 23.64 -11.25 48.44
C TYR A 613 24.02 -11.63 49.88
N ARG A 614 23.86 -12.92 50.24
CA ARG A 614 24.31 -13.43 51.55
C ARG A 614 25.70 -14.06 51.42
N PRO A 615 26.78 -13.44 51.95
CA PRO A 615 28.10 -14.04 51.90
C PRO A 615 28.22 -15.31 52.78
N PRO A 616 29.16 -16.22 52.48
CA PRO A 616 29.38 -17.41 53.29
C PRO A 616 29.73 -17.07 54.76
N GLY A 617 28.86 -17.46 55.69
CA GLY A 617 29.02 -17.17 57.13
C GLY A 617 28.46 -15.84 57.61
N GLY A 618 27.71 -15.11 56.77
CA GLY A 618 27.10 -13.82 57.11
C GLY A 618 25.92 -13.89 58.09
N ALA A 619 25.82 -12.89 58.96
CA ALA A 619 24.70 -12.65 59.88
C ALA A 619 23.40 -12.26 59.13
N GLU A 620 22.27 -12.22 59.83
CA GLU A 620 20.99 -11.73 59.30
C GLU A 620 21.07 -10.24 58.96
N LEU A 621 20.43 -9.82 57.86
CA LEU A 621 20.36 -8.41 57.46
C LEU A 621 19.00 -7.84 57.84
N ASN A 622 18.99 -6.61 58.35
CA ASN A 622 17.77 -5.94 58.72
C ASN A 622 17.59 -4.66 57.92
N LEU A 623 16.43 -4.57 57.26
CA LEU A 623 15.97 -3.38 56.57
C LEU A 623 15.15 -2.51 57.54
N PHE A 624 15.42 -1.22 57.50
CA PHE A 624 14.72 -0.22 58.30
C PHE A 624 14.35 1.01 57.44
N ILE A 625 13.11 1.47 57.57
CA ILE A 625 12.56 2.61 56.81
C ILE A 625 12.19 3.73 57.77
N ALA A 626 12.63 4.95 57.48
CA ALA A 626 12.46 6.14 58.30
C ALA A 626 12.06 7.38 57.48
N PRO A 627 11.32 8.36 58.06
CA PRO A 627 11.00 9.62 57.42
C PRO A 627 12.16 10.62 57.59
N ARG A 628 12.34 11.53 56.64
CA ARG A 628 13.21 12.71 56.74
C ARG A 628 12.53 13.78 57.60
N VAL A 629 13.16 14.20 58.69
CA VAL A 629 12.61 15.17 59.64
C VAL A 629 13.68 16.19 60.02
N ASP A 630 13.38 17.48 59.84
CA ASP A 630 14.22 18.56 60.37
C ASP A 630 13.98 18.71 61.89
N GLY A 631 14.77 18.02 62.72
CA GLY A 631 14.76 18.19 64.19
C GLY A 631 14.76 16.90 65.03
N VAL A 632 14.41 17.03 66.33
CA VAL A 632 14.41 15.89 67.28
C VAL A 632 13.14 15.05 67.12
N ILE A 633 13.29 13.77 66.79
CA ILE A 633 12.19 12.81 66.60
C ILE A 633 11.58 12.40 67.96
N PRO A 634 10.25 12.41 68.15
CA PRO A 634 9.61 11.83 69.33
C PRO A 634 9.78 10.30 69.33
N SER A 635 10.21 9.72 70.45
CA SER A 635 10.49 8.28 70.54
C SER A 635 9.25 7.40 70.32
N SER A 636 9.40 6.40 69.44
CA SER A 636 8.48 5.31 69.06
C SER A 636 7.28 5.69 68.17
N GLY A 637 7.15 5.00 67.03
CA GLY A 637 6.01 5.11 66.10
C GLY A 637 6.32 5.68 64.70
N TYR A 638 7.51 6.23 64.50
CA TYR A 638 7.94 6.89 63.25
C TYR A 638 8.86 6.04 62.38
N PHE A 639 9.04 4.76 62.70
CA PHE A 639 9.95 3.88 61.99
C PHE A 639 9.32 2.52 61.71
N SER A 640 9.80 1.81 60.69
CA SER A 640 9.48 0.39 60.55
C SER A 640 10.12 -0.40 61.70
N PRO A 641 9.55 -1.55 62.11
CA PRO A 641 10.35 -2.55 62.82
C PRO A 641 11.52 -2.99 61.93
N TYR A 642 12.51 -3.66 62.50
CA TYR A 642 13.54 -4.34 61.71
C TYR A 642 12.88 -5.42 60.86
N ILE A 643 12.95 -5.23 59.54
CA ILE A 643 12.43 -6.18 58.55
C ILE A 643 13.60 -7.08 58.18
N ALA A 644 13.57 -8.33 58.63
CA ALA A 644 14.59 -9.30 58.27
C ALA A 644 14.55 -9.52 56.75
N ILE A 645 15.68 -9.27 56.08
CA ILE A 645 15.87 -9.51 54.66
C ILE A 645 17.11 -10.41 54.49
N GLY A 646 17.05 -11.36 53.57
CA GLY A 646 18.14 -12.30 53.29
C GLY A 646 18.45 -13.31 54.39
N SER A 647 17.69 -13.34 55.50
CA SER A 647 17.84 -14.32 56.59
C SER A 647 17.60 -15.77 56.12
N ASP A 648 16.66 -15.94 55.20
CA ASP A 648 16.28 -17.24 54.62
C ASP A 648 17.11 -17.60 53.38
N LEU A 649 18.01 -16.71 52.91
CA LEU A 649 18.88 -17.01 51.78
C LEU A 649 19.98 -17.99 52.17
N PRO A 650 20.21 -19.06 51.39
CA PRO A 650 21.40 -19.89 51.56
C PRO A 650 22.68 -19.05 51.40
N ALA A 651 23.70 -19.39 52.20
CA ALA A 651 25.03 -18.80 52.07
C ALA A 651 25.55 -18.92 50.62
N GLY A 652 25.95 -17.80 50.04
CA GLY A 652 26.46 -17.70 48.68
C GLY A 652 25.40 -17.45 47.60
N GLN A 653 24.15 -17.15 47.96
CA GLN A 653 23.06 -16.82 47.03
C GLN A 653 22.60 -15.37 47.13
N SER A 654 21.87 -14.92 46.10
CA SER A 654 21.26 -13.60 46.00
C SER A 654 19.74 -13.70 45.79
N THR A 655 19.00 -12.68 46.24
CA THR A 655 17.57 -12.50 45.94
C THR A 655 17.24 -11.03 45.77
N THR A 656 16.10 -10.74 45.18
CA THR A 656 15.62 -9.37 44.93
C THR A 656 14.43 -9.06 45.83
N TYR A 657 14.51 -7.93 46.54
CA TYR A 657 13.41 -7.37 47.32
C TYR A 657 12.90 -6.09 46.67
N ARG A 658 11.59 -5.97 46.46
CA ARG A 658 10.94 -4.73 46.04
C ARG A 658 10.38 -3.99 47.25
N VAL A 659 10.90 -2.80 47.52
CA VAL A 659 10.48 -1.88 48.58
C VAL A 659 9.67 -0.76 47.97
N GLU A 660 8.44 -0.57 48.44
CA GLU A 660 7.54 0.48 47.97
C GLU A 660 7.23 1.41 49.13
N VAL A 661 7.36 2.72 48.95
CA VAL A 661 6.92 3.74 49.89
C VAL A 661 6.01 4.71 49.16
N ILE A 662 4.70 4.44 49.21
CA ILE A 662 3.66 5.23 48.54
C ILE A 662 2.83 5.96 49.59
N GLY A 663 2.88 7.28 49.55
CA GLY A 663 2.31 8.19 50.53
C GLY A 663 2.86 7.90 51.92
N GLN A 664 1.99 7.40 52.80
CA GLN A 664 2.34 7.00 54.17
C GLN A 664 2.42 5.48 54.36
N ARG A 665 2.41 4.67 53.29
CA ARG A 665 2.41 3.21 53.38
C ARG A 665 3.69 2.63 52.80
N ALA A 666 4.34 1.71 53.53
CA ALA A 666 5.46 0.94 53.02
C ALA A 666 5.16 -0.54 52.87
N ARG A 667 5.64 -1.11 51.76
CA ARG A 667 5.60 -2.54 51.46
C ARG A 667 6.98 -3.07 51.12
N VAL A 668 7.29 -4.29 51.54
CA VAL A 668 8.48 -5.03 51.12
C VAL A 668 8.04 -6.36 50.55
N ILE A 669 8.52 -6.69 49.36
CA ILE A 669 8.08 -7.82 48.56
C ILE A 669 9.30 -8.63 48.15
N GLU A 670 9.30 -9.93 48.42
CA GLU A 670 10.36 -10.87 48.00
C GLU A 670 9.79 -11.84 46.96
N GLY A 671 10.37 -11.89 45.76
CA GLY A 671 9.92 -12.84 44.72
C GLY A 671 8.42 -12.79 44.41
N GLY A 672 7.77 -11.63 44.61
CA GLY A 672 6.32 -11.43 44.44
C GLY A 672 5.46 -11.65 45.69
N GLN A 673 6.02 -12.13 46.81
CA GLN A 673 5.30 -12.24 48.09
C GLN A 673 5.55 -11.03 48.98
N VAL A 674 4.47 -10.44 49.50
CA VAL A 674 4.55 -9.32 50.45
C VAL A 674 4.99 -9.86 51.81
N ILE A 675 6.19 -9.48 52.27
CA ILE A 675 6.75 -9.88 53.58
C ILE A 675 6.60 -8.78 54.64
N TYR A 676 6.35 -7.54 54.22
CA TYR A 676 6.00 -6.43 55.11
C TYR A 676 5.03 -5.48 54.41
N ASP A 677 4.01 -5.00 55.13
CA ASP A 677 3.03 -4.02 54.63
C ASP A 677 2.37 -3.26 55.79
N GLN A 678 2.77 -2.02 56.02
CA GLN A 678 2.20 -1.17 57.06
C GLN A 678 2.16 0.31 56.67
N SER A 679 1.26 1.06 57.30
CA SER A 679 1.20 2.52 57.20
C SER A 679 1.93 3.18 58.37
N PHE A 680 2.72 4.20 58.08
CA PHE A 680 3.44 5.02 59.03
C PHE A 680 2.65 6.28 59.41
N ALA A 681 2.82 6.76 60.63
CA ALA A 681 2.19 7.98 61.11
C ALA A 681 3.17 9.17 61.04
N PHE A 682 3.55 9.61 59.84
CA PHE A 682 4.63 10.59 59.65
C PHE A 682 4.28 12.06 59.98
N GLY A 683 3.03 12.39 60.30
CA GLY A 683 2.63 13.80 60.47
C GLY A 683 2.95 14.62 59.21
N ASN A 684 3.50 15.84 59.37
CA ASN A 684 3.84 16.77 58.27
C ASN A 684 5.29 16.64 57.75
N ALA A 685 6.01 15.55 58.07
CA ALA A 685 7.36 15.32 57.56
C ALA A 685 7.29 14.67 56.17
N TYR A 686 7.95 15.27 55.17
CA TYR A 686 7.90 14.83 53.77
C TYR A 686 9.33 14.59 53.25
N GLY A 687 9.66 13.31 53.13
CA GLY A 687 10.94 12.77 52.67
C GLY A 687 11.11 11.40 53.33
N THR A 688 11.64 10.40 52.63
CA THR A 688 11.85 9.06 53.19
C THR A 688 13.31 8.68 53.03
N GLN A 689 13.94 8.21 54.10
CA GLN A 689 15.30 7.67 54.10
C GLN A 689 15.23 6.19 54.45
N MET A 690 16.05 5.38 53.77
CA MET A 690 16.22 3.96 54.08
C MET A 690 17.58 3.74 54.75
N ALA A 691 17.57 2.96 55.83
CA ALA A 691 18.78 2.50 56.48
C ALA A 691 18.84 0.97 56.40
N LEU A 692 19.98 0.44 55.97
CA LEU A 692 20.27 -0.99 56.07
C LEU A 692 21.23 -1.19 57.24
N ASP A 693 20.86 -2.07 58.17
CA ASP A 693 21.66 -2.46 59.33
C ASP A 693 22.16 -3.90 59.15
N GLY A 694 23.48 -4.09 59.28
CA GLY A 694 24.12 -5.40 59.20
C GLY A 694 25.51 -5.40 59.80
N ASP A 695 25.94 -6.55 60.32
CA ASP A 695 27.30 -6.74 60.84
C ASP A 695 28.36 -6.44 59.77
N SER A 696 29.49 -5.89 60.21
CA SER A 696 30.62 -5.45 59.37
C SER A 696 31.14 -6.55 58.45
N GLY A 697 30.57 -6.67 57.25
CA GLY A 697 30.92 -7.72 56.27
C GLY A 697 29.93 -7.92 55.12
N THR A 698 28.79 -7.23 55.11
CA THR A 698 27.78 -7.35 54.05
C THR A 698 28.14 -6.55 52.80
N LEU A 699 28.01 -7.18 51.63
CA LEU A 699 28.13 -6.54 50.31
C LEU A 699 26.74 -6.46 49.66
N LEU A 700 26.35 -5.26 49.25
CA LEU A 700 25.21 -5.08 48.34
C LEU A 700 25.71 -5.27 46.91
N SER A 701 25.09 -6.17 46.16
CA SER A 701 25.53 -6.49 44.80
C SER A 701 24.86 -5.63 43.73
N ALA A 702 23.61 -5.18 43.93
CA ALA A 702 22.97 -4.22 43.03
C ALA A 702 21.73 -3.54 43.66
N TRP A 703 21.41 -2.34 43.17
CA TRP A 703 20.21 -1.58 43.49
C TRP A 703 19.54 -1.14 42.19
N ARG A 704 18.21 -1.10 42.15
CA ARG A 704 17.43 -0.66 40.99
C ARG A 704 16.26 0.19 41.46
N ILE A 705 15.92 1.26 40.73
CA ILE A 705 14.65 1.95 40.91
C ILE A 705 13.80 1.53 39.71
N PRO A 706 12.71 0.76 39.88
CA PRO A 706 11.82 0.45 38.79
C PRO A 706 11.27 1.75 38.19
N ALA A 707 11.58 1.99 36.93
CA ALA A 707 11.09 3.14 36.21
C ALA A 707 9.58 2.98 35.95
N ASP A 708 8.75 3.58 36.79
CA ASP A 708 7.51 4.17 36.27
C ASP A 708 7.90 5.51 35.63
N VAL A 709 8.37 5.46 34.38
CA VAL A 709 8.46 6.64 33.52
C VAL A 709 7.70 6.31 32.23
N ASP A 710 6.46 6.75 32.19
CA ASP A 710 5.54 6.52 31.07
C ASP A 710 6.13 7.10 29.78
N TRP A 711 6.31 6.23 28.79
CA TRP A 711 6.44 6.65 27.40
C TRP A 711 5.18 7.41 27.02
N HIS A 712 5.32 8.68 26.66
CA HIS A 712 4.19 9.48 26.22
C HIS A 712 4.34 9.80 24.72
N GLU A 713 3.20 9.78 24.04
CA GLU A 713 3.10 10.17 22.64
C GLU A 713 3.37 11.67 22.49
N ILE A 714 4.29 12.01 21.60
CA ILE A 714 4.66 13.39 21.28
C ILE A 714 4.05 13.84 19.97
N ASP A 715 4.04 12.95 18.97
CA ASP A 715 3.58 13.27 17.63
C ASP A 715 3.28 11.99 16.82
N VAL A 716 2.74 12.17 15.62
CA VAL A 716 2.45 11.12 14.66
C VAL A 716 3.10 11.42 13.31
N MET A 717 3.76 10.42 12.73
CA MET A 717 4.27 10.45 11.36
C MET A 717 3.26 9.83 10.40
N GLU A 718 2.70 10.63 9.50
CA GLU A 718 1.87 10.14 8.39
C GLU A 718 2.77 9.68 7.23
N GLY A 719 2.70 8.40 6.86
CA GLY A 719 3.56 7.84 5.80
C GLY A 719 5.00 7.53 6.24
N GLY A 720 5.82 7.06 5.30
CA GLY A 720 7.25 6.81 5.48
C GLY A 720 7.98 6.85 4.14
N PRO A 721 9.21 7.42 4.05
CA PRO A 721 10.02 8.06 5.10
C PRO A 721 9.44 9.40 5.58
N ALA A 722 9.63 9.71 6.87
CA ALA A 722 9.06 10.90 7.52
C ALA A 722 9.98 11.47 8.62
N THR A 723 9.75 12.74 8.96
CA THR A 723 10.48 13.47 10.01
C THR A 723 9.54 14.23 10.92
N VAL A 724 9.69 14.05 12.23
CA VAL A 724 9.03 14.85 13.28
C VAL A 724 10.05 15.76 13.94
N VAL A 725 9.61 16.96 14.33
CA VAL A 725 10.44 17.98 14.96
C VAL A 725 9.92 18.24 16.37
N ILE A 726 10.78 18.02 17.37
CA ILE A 726 10.48 18.24 18.78
C ILE A 726 11.26 19.49 19.25
N PRO A 727 10.64 20.68 19.24
CA PRO A 727 11.29 21.91 19.69
C PRO A 727 11.32 22.04 21.22
N GLY A 728 12.08 23.03 21.71
CA GLY A 728 12.04 23.47 23.10
C GLY A 728 12.66 22.50 24.11
N GLN A 729 13.56 21.64 23.65
CA GLN A 729 14.24 20.68 24.51
C GLN A 729 15.38 21.36 25.29
N PRO A 730 15.52 21.06 26.60
CA PRO A 730 16.59 21.62 27.39
C PRO A 730 17.96 21.16 26.88
N TYR A 731 18.93 22.07 26.92
CA TYR A 731 20.32 21.77 26.56
C TYR A 731 20.96 20.80 27.55
N GLY A 732 21.71 19.84 27.03
CA GLY A 732 22.42 18.82 27.82
C GLY A 732 21.53 17.73 28.42
N ALA A 733 20.20 17.82 28.28
CA ALA A 733 19.28 16.79 28.74
C ALA A 733 19.10 15.72 27.65
N GLU A 734 19.36 14.47 28.00
CA GLU A 734 19.12 13.34 27.11
C GLU A 734 17.61 13.04 26.98
N ARG A 735 17.20 12.69 25.77
CA ARG A 735 15.84 12.28 25.42
C ARG A 735 15.89 10.95 24.70
N TRP A 736 14.98 10.05 25.06
CA TRP A 736 14.84 8.74 24.43
C TRP A 736 13.58 8.73 23.59
N VAL A 737 13.68 8.25 22.36
CA VAL A 737 12.59 8.21 21.39
C VAL A 737 12.43 6.79 20.84
N ARG A 738 11.19 6.34 20.70
CA ARG A 738 10.82 5.10 20.02
C ARG A 738 9.61 5.31 19.11
N LEU A 739 9.43 4.40 18.17
CA LEU A 739 8.37 4.42 17.18
C LEU A 739 7.44 3.21 17.33
N ILE A 740 6.15 3.38 17.03
CA ILE A 740 5.16 2.29 16.96
C ILE A 740 4.37 2.46 15.66
N ALA A 741 4.38 1.46 14.78
CA ALA A 741 3.57 1.49 13.57
C ALA A 741 2.13 1.09 13.88
N VAL A 742 1.19 1.74 13.19
CA VAL A 742 -0.25 1.50 13.30
C VAL A 742 -0.81 1.31 11.89
N ASP A 743 -1.56 0.23 11.71
CA ASP A 743 -2.30 -0.02 10.46
C ASP A 743 -3.66 0.68 10.47
N ARG A 744 -4.40 0.57 9.37
CA ARG A 744 -5.73 1.16 9.23
C ARG A 744 -6.84 0.43 9.99
N SER A 745 -6.57 -0.78 10.48
CA SER A 745 -7.45 -1.58 11.33
C SER A 745 -7.25 -1.24 12.82
N GLY A 746 -6.20 -0.47 13.15
CA GLY A 746 -5.85 -0.04 14.48
C GLY A 746 -4.92 -1.01 15.22
N ASN A 747 -4.37 -2.03 14.55
CA ASN A 747 -3.38 -2.89 15.19
C ASN A 747 -2.06 -2.14 15.31
N THR A 748 -1.37 -2.36 16.43
CA THR A 748 -0.11 -1.68 16.76
C THR A 748 1.04 -2.68 16.74
N SER A 749 2.16 -2.29 16.15
CA SER A 749 3.39 -3.07 16.20
C SER A 749 3.95 -3.10 17.63
N ALA A 750 4.91 -3.99 17.90
CA ALA A 750 5.83 -3.75 19.01
C ALA A 750 6.65 -2.46 18.74
N ALA A 751 7.18 -1.85 19.80
CA ALA A 751 7.96 -0.62 19.64
C ALA A 751 9.32 -0.87 18.97
N SER A 752 9.79 0.10 18.20
CA SER A 752 11.14 0.11 17.61
C SER A 752 12.22 0.03 18.67
N ALA A 753 13.46 -0.27 18.23
CA ALA A 753 14.62 0.02 19.05
C ALA A 753 14.65 1.52 19.42
N VAL A 754 15.11 1.83 20.63
CA VAL A 754 15.17 3.19 21.17
C VAL A 754 16.40 3.91 20.64
N ALA A 755 16.24 5.18 20.27
CA ALA A 755 17.35 6.09 20.02
C ALA A 755 17.37 7.20 21.08
N SER A 756 18.55 7.75 21.38
CA SER A 756 18.69 8.89 22.28
C SER A 756 19.49 10.04 21.67
N ALA A 757 19.17 11.25 22.12
CA ALA A 757 19.89 12.46 21.77
C ALA A 757 19.79 13.52 22.86
N ALA A 758 20.84 14.32 23.02
CA ALA A 758 20.82 15.53 23.83
C ALA A 758 21.05 16.75 22.92
N THR A 759 20.41 17.87 23.24
CA THR A 759 20.61 19.11 22.49
C THR A 759 21.82 19.87 23.04
N GLU A 760 22.61 20.48 22.17
CA GLU A 760 23.76 21.29 22.57
C GLU A 760 23.51 22.78 22.31
N PRO A 761 23.98 23.67 23.21
CA PRO A 761 23.91 25.09 22.98
C PRO A 761 24.91 25.49 21.89
N LEU A 762 24.57 26.51 21.08
CA LEU A 762 25.45 26.98 20.00
C LEU A 762 26.74 27.64 20.54
N VAL A 763 26.69 28.15 21.77
CA VAL A 763 27.80 28.77 22.49
C VAL A 763 27.78 28.24 23.93
N ASP A 764 28.96 28.14 24.55
CA ASP A 764 29.14 27.56 25.89
C ASP A 764 28.54 28.40 27.04
N THR A 765 28.12 29.63 26.75
CA THR A 765 27.59 30.61 27.70
C THR A 765 26.53 31.51 27.05
N ASP A 766 25.52 31.92 27.81
CA ASP A 766 24.47 32.84 27.32
C ASP A 766 25.01 34.24 26.98
N VAL A 767 26.15 34.62 27.58
CA VAL A 767 26.84 35.90 27.35
C VAL A 767 28.31 35.61 27.10
N HIS A 768 28.75 35.75 25.85
CA HIS A 768 30.14 35.58 25.46
C HIS A 768 30.99 36.77 25.94
N PRO A 769 32.29 36.57 26.25
CA PRO A 769 33.22 37.66 26.52
C PRO A 769 33.13 38.80 25.49
N GLU A 770 33.17 40.05 26.00
CA GLU A 770 33.15 41.29 25.22
C GLU A 770 31.84 41.66 24.50
N VAL A 771 30.79 40.84 24.59
CA VAL A 771 29.50 41.13 23.91
C VAL A 771 28.77 42.33 24.53
N ILE A 772 29.05 42.67 25.81
CA ILE A 772 28.48 43.83 26.49
C ILE A 772 29.36 45.06 26.26
N ALA A 773 29.04 45.82 25.21
CA ALA A 773 29.62 47.13 24.96
C ALA A 773 28.88 48.25 25.73
N ALA A 774 29.47 49.44 25.81
CA ALA A 774 28.89 50.59 26.52
C ALA A 774 27.44 50.93 26.09
N GLY A 775 27.08 50.68 24.82
CA GLY A 775 25.73 50.91 24.31
C GLY A 775 24.66 49.92 24.83
N HIS A 776 25.07 48.76 25.34
CA HIS A 776 24.16 47.76 25.90
C HIS A 776 23.79 48.05 27.36
N ILE A 777 24.50 48.98 28.00
CA ILE A 777 24.29 49.36 29.41
C ILE A 777 23.60 50.72 29.42
N ARG A 778 22.37 50.77 29.95
CA ARG A 778 21.69 52.06 30.18
C ARG A 778 22.52 52.92 31.14
N ALA A 779 22.56 54.23 30.90
CA ALA A 779 23.16 55.19 31.84
C ALA A 779 22.64 54.95 33.28
N ASN A 780 23.57 54.86 34.22
CA ASN A 780 23.34 54.58 35.65
C ASN A 780 22.80 53.16 35.99
N ALA A 781 22.87 52.18 35.07
CA ALA A 781 22.44 50.81 35.37
C ALA A 781 23.36 50.10 36.39
N VAL A 782 24.65 50.47 36.45
CA VAL A 782 25.60 49.96 37.44
C VAL A 782 25.69 50.98 38.57
N THR A 783 25.09 50.67 39.72
CA THR A 783 25.16 51.49 40.95
C THR A 783 26.26 50.99 41.89
N ALA A 784 26.63 51.78 42.89
CA ALA A 784 27.72 51.44 43.82
C ALA A 784 27.52 50.07 44.51
N ASP A 785 26.30 49.74 44.92
CA ASP A 785 25.97 48.46 45.59
C ASP A 785 26.10 47.24 44.65
N LYS A 786 26.28 47.45 43.35
CA LYS A 786 26.52 46.40 42.34
C LYS A 786 28.01 46.17 42.06
N ILE A 787 28.90 46.92 42.71
CA ILE A 787 30.36 46.80 42.57
C ILE A 787 30.93 46.35 43.92
N GLU A 788 31.58 45.18 43.94
CA GLU A 788 32.26 44.69 45.14
C GLU A 788 33.41 45.63 45.53
N ALA A 789 33.61 45.83 46.84
CA ALA A 789 34.67 46.68 47.35
C ALA A 789 36.06 46.18 46.87
N GLY A 790 36.75 47.01 46.09
CA GLY A 790 38.07 46.68 45.53
C GLY A 790 38.05 46.05 44.13
N ALA A 791 36.87 45.81 43.54
CA ALA A 791 36.76 45.19 42.20
C ALA A 791 37.36 46.05 41.06
N ILE A 792 37.42 47.38 41.22
CA ILE A 792 38.04 48.29 40.26
C ILE A 792 39.49 48.58 40.70
N GLU A 793 40.44 47.81 40.16
CA GLU A 793 41.86 48.08 40.37
C GLU A 793 42.35 49.34 39.63
N ALA A 794 43.46 49.92 40.08
CA ALA A 794 44.01 51.16 39.52
C ALA A 794 44.30 51.09 38.00
N GLY A 795 44.63 49.90 37.48
CA GLY A 795 44.86 49.69 36.05
C GLY A 795 43.61 49.86 35.16
N HIS A 796 42.41 49.75 35.74
CA HIS A 796 41.13 49.91 35.02
C HIS A 796 40.70 51.37 34.89
N ILE A 797 41.39 52.31 35.55
CA ILE A 797 41.07 53.73 35.55
C ILE A 797 42.00 54.43 34.56
N ALA A 798 41.44 54.98 33.49
CA ALA A 798 42.21 55.76 32.52
C ALA A 798 42.84 57.00 33.19
N ALA A 799 43.98 57.45 32.67
CA ALA A 799 44.63 58.66 33.15
C ALA A 799 43.67 59.87 33.09
N ASN A 800 43.57 60.61 34.19
CA ASN A 800 42.65 61.74 34.39
C ASN A 800 41.14 61.38 34.43
N ALA A 801 40.75 60.10 34.51
CA ALA A 801 39.32 59.73 34.58
C ALA A 801 38.63 60.19 35.87
N ILE A 802 39.38 60.44 36.95
CA ILE A 802 38.87 61.00 38.20
C ILE A 802 39.30 62.47 38.30
N GLU A 803 38.36 63.37 38.02
CA GLU A 803 38.56 64.82 38.16
C GLU A 803 38.37 65.27 39.62
N ALA A 804 38.95 66.41 39.99
CA ALA A 804 39.00 66.87 41.38
C ALA A 804 37.61 67.15 41.98
N ASP A 805 36.62 67.50 41.16
CA ASP A 805 35.22 67.69 41.57
C ASP A 805 34.51 66.38 41.94
N LYS A 806 35.07 65.22 41.55
CA LYS A 806 34.57 63.88 41.86
C LYS A 806 35.09 63.33 43.19
N ILE A 807 36.00 64.04 43.86
CA ILE A 807 36.59 63.64 45.14
C ILE A 807 35.95 64.47 46.26
N ALA A 808 35.20 63.81 47.15
CA ALA A 808 34.62 64.48 48.30
C ALA A 808 35.72 65.03 49.24
N ALA A 809 35.46 66.17 49.88
CA ALA A 809 36.39 66.76 50.84
C ALA A 809 36.65 65.78 52.00
N GLY A 810 37.91 65.38 52.19
CA GLY A 810 38.31 64.40 53.20
C GLY A 810 38.26 62.93 52.75
N ALA A 811 37.88 62.62 51.50
CA ALA A 811 37.90 61.26 50.96
C ALA A 811 39.32 60.65 50.90
N ILE A 812 40.36 61.49 50.93
CA ILE A 812 41.75 61.07 51.08
C ILE A 812 42.13 61.27 52.55
N ASP A 813 42.10 60.19 53.33
CA ASP A 813 42.18 60.20 54.80
C ASP A 813 43.59 59.93 55.36
N GLY A 814 44.64 60.36 54.64
CA GLY A 814 46.01 60.40 55.18
C GLY A 814 46.88 59.18 54.88
N LYS A 815 46.50 58.32 53.94
CA LYS A 815 47.40 57.28 53.40
C LYS A 815 48.56 57.90 52.60
N THR A 816 49.72 57.24 52.61
CA THR A 816 50.93 57.69 51.91
C THR A 816 50.70 57.72 50.39
N ILE A 817 50.80 58.89 49.77
CA ILE A 817 50.85 59.04 48.32
C ILE A 817 52.32 58.96 47.87
N THR A 818 52.77 57.79 47.44
CA THR A 818 54.12 57.60 46.90
C THR A 818 54.18 57.91 45.40
N GLY A 819 55.15 58.73 44.97
CA GLY A 819 55.44 58.96 43.56
C GLY A 819 54.63 60.06 42.85
N ALA A 820 53.83 60.87 43.56
CA ALA A 820 53.03 61.95 42.96
C ALA A 820 53.59 63.36 43.21
N THR A 821 53.39 64.27 42.27
CA THR A 821 53.54 65.72 42.50
C THR A 821 52.20 66.28 42.98
N VAL A 822 52.09 66.60 44.28
CA VAL A 822 50.91 67.26 44.84
C VAL A 822 51.10 68.78 44.74
N ARG A 823 50.25 69.47 43.99
CA ARG A 823 50.21 70.94 43.96
C ARG A 823 49.03 71.43 44.79
N SER A 824 49.32 72.06 45.92
CA SER A 824 48.32 72.84 46.66
C SER A 824 48.26 74.27 46.12
N ALA A 825 47.07 74.85 46.06
CA ALA A 825 46.96 76.29 45.87
C ALA A 825 47.51 77.02 47.12
N ARG A 826 48.24 78.13 46.91
CA ARG A 826 48.82 78.95 47.98
C ARG A 826 47.71 79.29 49.01
N PRO A 827 47.88 78.98 50.31
CA PRO A 827 46.90 79.37 51.32
C PRO A 827 46.76 80.91 51.33
N ALA A 828 45.52 81.40 51.19
CA ALA A 828 45.23 82.80 51.44
C ALA A 828 45.39 83.07 52.95
N SER A 829 46.53 83.66 53.31
CA SER A 829 46.86 84.34 54.58
C SER A 829 46.21 83.84 55.89
N GLY A 830 47.04 83.30 56.79
CA GLY A 830 46.92 83.63 58.23
C GLY A 830 46.70 82.51 59.26
N GLY A 831 46.77 81.23 58.92
CA GLY A 831 46.69 80.14 59.92
C GLY A 831 48.04 79.45 60.14
N SER A 832 48.64 79.62 61.33
CA SER A 832 49.85 78.91 61.72
C SER A 832 49.62 77.40 61.81
N ALA A 833 50.37 76.60 61.07
CA ALA A 833 50.58 75.20 61.44
C ALA A 833 51.61 75.17 62.58
N THR A 834 51.13 75.02 63.81
CA THR A 834 51.98 74.75 64.98
C THR A 834 52.59 73.36 64.84
N PRO A 835 53.94 73.21 64.86
CA PRO A 835 54.58 71.90 64.93
C PRO A 835 54.58 71.41 66.38
N ALA A 836 54.00 70.24 66.64
CA ALA A 836 54.19 69.54 67.91
C ALA A 836 55.56 68.82 67.89
N ALA A 837 56.59 69.46 68.48
CA ALA A 837 57.80 68.80 68.99
C ALA A 837 57.51 68.36 70.44
N SER A 838 57.99 67.26 71.04
CA SER A 838 59.13 66.32 70.88
C SER A 838 58.83 65.10 71.79
N GLY A 839 59.40 63.89 71.75
CA GLY A 839 60.46 63.18 71.01
C GLY A 839 60.16 61.66 71.13
N SER A 840 60.76 60.71 70.43
CA SER A 840 62.14 60.47 70.02
C SER A 840 62.15 59.58 68.77
N SER A 841 62.98 59.91 67.78
CA SER A 841 63.96 59.01 67.13
C SER A 841 64.35 59.56 65.75
N THR A 842 65.51 60.22 65.73
CA THR A 842 66.54 60.23 64.68
C THR A 842 66.14 60.13 63.20
N TYR A 843 66.25 61.26 62.50
CA TYR A 843 66.70 61.31 61.11
C TYR A 843 68.16 60.87 61.03
N SER A 844 68.48 59.93 60.13
CA SER A 844 69.81 59.83 59.52
C SER A 844 69.61 59.69 58.01
N VAL A 845 70.23 60.58 57.25
CA VAL A 845 70.23 60.55 55.79
C VAL A 845 71.58 60.02 55.32
N ARG A 846 71.48 59.03 54.42
CA ARG A 846 72.37 58.56 53.34
C ARG A 846 73.03 57.18 53.54
N PRO A 847 73.18 56.38 52.47
CA PRO A 847 72.59 56.46 51.12
C PRO A 847 71.19 55.84 51.04
#